data_AF-A0A497AZ61-F1
#
_entry.id   AF-A0A497AZ61-F1
#
_cell.length_a   1.000
_cell.length_b   1.000
_cell.length_c   1.000
_cell.angle_alpha   90.00
_cell.angle_beta   90.00
_cell.angle_gamma   90.00
#
_symmetry.space_group_name_H-M   'P 1'
#
loop_
_entity.id
_entity.type
_entity.pdbx_description
1 polymer ?
#
loop_
_entity_poly.entity_id
_entity_poly.type
_entity_poly.pdbx_seq_one_letter_code
_entity_poly.pdbx_strand_id
1 'polypeptide(L)'
;MIDASKSLWEQVGKFLSSIIEKTFETVYKNVAKPIEKAVMDLIKRITSGEGRGQIVETFGLLGVAMVTFIGSEYLARGLQITLRKLAGIFNVYQKRFTIRVRGRGEAKGEPAGVGAGASGGGSGGYTYTMTFNLGYPLRKIADEMEKYSGEYRRALIYGMSIWACQPMTRLANSLWRNVLPVELPTLAELREITRRHMPIKEKFEEHLDIMRRYLALYGYNDEVISWLTTPVTEEGWFVTIVDRFGNKRRIPISLLYELPTPSDIARMMIHDLFTVPGKPELAFQSFKTAMSMKGYYEDIAKFYYLLHYKYPSMSDLWEFSCRTVAKQTWVSVKPTKEEDLGAERVYSPVQLQGVYGLTRFAGEDVADKLNKIIQDVLRHYAKWHDYAPFAWLDNWTADNLIYLDLMADIPMRIDARWMYKWKVPIPKEIADLTKSDYFDEKALFLIVTSRGMHPRWIEPITIAECMNALAEERTYARTGVINAFKEGFMALDGLSKTLSHLTDVKILDKKVPVRFLEGEVKLLALRAKYDRALDILRDYFRDLLRGVTENIIPFDGMTESLKVEVKAIAQALKLPNLALDESYYKLYEPVAESLRKVRTVERIRYWYRYMLYKILYRFSEGYMSEEEFNKTIDEIVKNAKLTDEEKQVFTEVAKLMYEGFYKKTLADGILHKVRRGVIDPKKAKEELVKLGLTEDLAEALIEKSVKIYTLSISTLLSYAEYVDIPEEFVKRKLEWMGVPKDEIHIILQVFRIRPLRDERAKMIRSVIDAYIDGYITKELFQENLKNLGKSPREIEILTEFADFEKSQANAKLAIDAILNRLRRGAITLEQAKRELKKYVVDEALIDAMIEKYVRTSVWSPDKLVSMAEYVPIDLEKLKKKAEMFGYPEDEVKLYPAYTLARNLNEEIGRIITELVYLYVYDVIDEETLRKEIDKVRTLDGEIKKYGVDWIVIDDIEKELIVKRAKFRKLREQAKS
;
A
#
# COMPACT_ATOMS: atom_id res chain seq x y z
N MET A 1 35.76 -30.91 102.24
CA MET A 1 37.14 -30.46 101.88
C MET A 1 37.11 -29.42 100.77
N ILE A 2 36.21 -29.53 99.78
CA ILE A 2 36.08 -28.57 98.66
C ILE A 2 35.72 -27.15 99.15
N ASP A 3 34.80 -27.01 100.09
CA ASP A 3 34.27 -25.69 100.50
C ASP A 3 35.31 -24.82 101.22
N ALA A 4 36.18 -25.44 102.02
CA ALA A 4 37.33 -24.78 102.64
C ALA A 4 38.40 -24.33 101.62
N SER A 5 38.33 -24.79 100.36
CA SER A 5 39.16 -24.26 99.28
C SER A 5 38.53 -23.04 98.60
N LYS A 6 37.18 -22.97 98.50
CA LYS A 6 36.47 -21.89 97.80
C LYS A 6 36.78 -20.51 98.39
N SER A 7 36.59 -20.33 99.70
CA SER A 7 36.82 -19.04 100.36
C SER A 7 38.28 -18.57 100.30
N LEU A 8 39.23 -19.50 100.40
CA LEU A 8 40.66 -19.21 100.31
C LEU A 8 41.05 -18.72 98.91
N TRP A 9 40.60 -19.43 97.87
CA TRP A 9 40.92 -19.09 96.48
C TRP A 9 40.21 -17.83 95.99
N GLU A 10 39.00 -17.53 96.48
CA GLU A 10 38.28 -16.30 96.12
C GLU A 10 38.98 -15.03 96.66
N GLN A 11 39.51 -15.08 97.89
CA GLN A 11 40.29 -13.99 98.46
C GLN A 11 41.63 -13.80 97.74
N VAL A 12 42.34 -14.89 97.44
CA VAL A 12 43.58 -14.85 96.64
C VAL A 12 43.34 -14.30 95.23
N GLY A 13 42.22 -14.68 94.60
CA GLY A 13 41.81 -14.15 93.29
C GLY A 13 41.60 -12.64 93.31
N LYS A 14 40.76 -12.12 94.24
CA LYS A 14 40.48 -10.68 94.37
C LYS A 14 41.75 -9.87 94.68
N PHE A 15 42.65 -10.39 95.51
CA PHE A 15 43.94 -9.77 95.79
C PHE A 15 44.82 -9.67 94.53
N LEU A 16 44.98 -10.77 93.78
CA LEU A 16 45.77 -10.82 92.55
C LEU A 16 45.21 -9.88 91.48
N SER A 17 43.89 -9.85 91.26
CA SER A 17 43.26 -8.93 90.30
C SER A 17 43.59 -7.47 90.59
N SER A 18 43.47 -7.01 91.84
CA SER A 18 43.73 -5.61 92.22
C SER A 18 45.19 -5.16 91.99
N ILE A 19 46.14 -6.10 92.03
CA ILE A 19 47.56 -5.85 91.75
C ILE A 19 47.80 -5.82 90.23
N ILE A 20 47.14 -6.70 89.48
CA ILE A 20 47.20 -6.72 88.02
C ILE A 20 46.60 -5.44 87.43
N GLU A 21 45.44 -4.99 87.91
CA GLU A 21 44.79 -3.73 87.49
C GLU A 21 45.70 -2.51 87.66
N LYS A 22 46.24 -2.28 88.87
CA LYS A 22 47.17 -1.16 89.13
C LYS A 22 48.45 -1.22 88.28
N THR A 23 48.92 -2.44 87.97
CA THR A 23 50.06 -2.64 87.08
C THR A 23 49.70 -2.25 85.65
N PHE A 24 48.51 -2.66 85.16
CA PHE A 24 48.01 -2.31 83.83
C PHE A 24 47.68 -0.82 83.68
N GLU A 25 47.09 -0.15 84.66
CA GLU A 25 46.89 1.31 84.63
C GLU A 25 48.21 2.07 84.45
N THR A 26 49.23 1.69 85.24
CA THR A 26 50.56 2.31 85.21
C THR A 26 51.23 2.11 83.85
N VAL A 27 51.11 0.91 83.28
CA VAL A 27 51.59 0.57 81.93
C VAL A 27 50.84 1.34 80.85
N TYR A 28 49.51 1.39 80.91
CA TYR A 28 48.67 2.05 79.91
C TYR A 28 48.98 3.55 79.82
N LYS A 29 49.11 4.19 80.99
CA LYS A 29 49.38 5.63 81.11
C LYS A 29 50.78 6.03 80.59
N ASN A 30 51.78 5.15 80.75
CA ASN A 30 53.19 5.46 80.49
C ASN A 30 53.75 4.85 79.18
N VAL A 31 53.15 3.78 78.64
CA VAL A 31 53.67 3.04 77.47
C VAL A 31 52.66 3.01 76.32
N ALA A 32 51.39 2.68 76.59
CA ALA A 32 50.38 2.59 75.52
C ALA A 32 50.02 3.97 74.95
N LYS A 33 49.70 4.94 75.82
CA LYS A 33 49.23 6.27 75.41
C LYS A 33 50.22 7.08 74.56
N PRO A 34 51.55 7.02 74.78
CA PRO A 34 52.53 7.63 73.86
C PRO A 34 52.59 6.95 72.48
N ILE A 35 52.47 5.62 72.42
CA ILE A 35 52.49 4.86 71.17
C ILE A 35 51.21 5.13 70.37
N GLU A 36 50.05 5.11 71.02
CA GLU A 36 48.75 5.50 70.46
C GLU A 36 48.82 6.88 69.82
N LYS A 37 49.39 7.88 70.53
CA LYS A 37 49.60 9.22 69.97
C LYS A 37 50.52 9.19 68.75
N ALA A 38 51.67 8.50 68.80
CA ALA A 38 52.60 8.44 67.68
C ALA A 38 51.99 7.79 66.42
N VAL A 39 51.19 6.73 66.60
CA VAL A 39 50.42 6.08 65.53
C VAL A 39 49.37 7.04 64.97
N MET A 40 48.57 7.69 65.81
CA MET A 40 47.52 8.62 65.37
C MET A 40 48.09 9.87 64.69
N ASP A 41 49.20 10.43 65.19
CA ASP A 41 49.90 11.54 64.54
C ASP A 41 50.47 11.13 63.17
N LEU A 42 50.94 9.87 63.00
CA LEU A 42 51.39 9.34 61.70
C LEU A 42 50.21 9.16 60.74
N ILE A 43 49.15 8.47 61.16
CA ILE A 43 47.91 8.28 60.37
C ILE A 43 47.37 9.62 59.90
N LYS A 44 47.26 10.60 60.81
CA LYS A 44 46.69 11.93 60.51
C LYS A 44 47.45 12.66 59.40
N ARG A 45 48.79 12.62 59.41
CA ARG A 45 49.66 13.18 58.35
C ARG A 45 49.51 12.46 57.02
N ILE A 46 49.41 11.13 57.03
CA ILE A 46 49.17 10.33 55.82
C ILE A 46 47.79 10.69 55.22
N THR A 47 46.76 10.88 56.07
CA THR A 47 45.41 11.25 55.61
C THR A 47 45.24 12.72 55.22
N SER A 48 46.09 13.64 55.70
CA SER A 48 46.02 15.07 55.33
C SER A 48 46.83 15.43 54.08
N GLY A 49 47.68 14.52 53.58
CA GLY A 49 48.52 14.75 52.40
C GLY A 49 49.85 15.47 52.67
N GLU A 50 50.12 15.88 53.91
CA GLU A 50 51.32 16.62 54.31
C GLU A 50 52.56 15.71 54.56
N GLY A 51 52.68 14.63 53.79
CA GLY A 51 53.72 13.60 53.98
C GLY A 51 55.10 14.01 53.43
N ARG A 52 56.18 13.62 54.12
CA ARG A 52 57.58 13.96 53.76
C ARG A 52 58.21 13.02 52.72
N GLY A 53 57.40 12.46 51.83
CA GLY A 53 57.81 11.50 50.79
C GLY A 53 57.74 10.04 51.23
N GLN A 54 57.31 9.17 50.33
CA GLN A 54 56.89 7.78 50.62
C GLN A 54 57.94 6.94 51.37
N ILE A 55 59.22 7.06 50.99
CA ILE A 55 60.32 6.33 51.64
C ILE A 55 60.47 6.76 53.12
N VAL A 56 60.38 8.06 53.40
CA VAL A 56 60.50 8.61 54.76
C VAL A 56 59.32 8.17 55.63
N GLU A 57 58.10 8.20 55.10
CA GLU A 57 56.91 7.69 55.79
C GLU A 57 56.98 6.18 56.03
N THR A 58 57.53 5.39 55.09
CA THR A 58 57.75 3.94 55.27
C THR A 58 58.79 3.63 56.36
N PHE A 59 59.90 4.35 56.41
CA PHE A 59 60.84 4.24 57.53
C PHE A 59 60.24 4.74 58.86
N GLY A 60 59.36 5.74 58.81
CA GLY A 60 58.55 6.18 59.96
C GLY A 60 57.62 5.08 60.48
N LEU A 61 56.90 4.40 59.58
CA LEU A 61 56.03 3.26 59.91
C LEU A 61 56.82 2.09 60.53
N LEU A 62 57.97 1.74 59.93
CA LEU A 62 58.89 0.74 60.48
C LEU A 62 59.44 1.14 61.86
N GLY A 63 59.74 2.43 62.07
CA GLY A 63 60.16 2.97 63.36
C GLY A 63 59.07 2.87 64.43
N VAL A 64 57.83 3.22 64.11
CA VAL A 64 56.67 3.10 65.02
C VAL A 64 56.36 1.64 65.34
N ALA A 65 56.47 0.73 64.36
CA ALA A 65 56.40 -0.71 64.60
C ALA A 65 57.51 -1.19 65.56
N MET A 66 58.75 -0.77 65.35
CA MET A 66 59.88 -1.10 66.23
C MET A 66 59.71 -0.58 67.67
N VAL A 67 59.21 0.65 67.85
CA VAL A 67 58.87 1.17 69.19
C VAL A 67 57.74 0.35 69.84
N THR A 68 56.78 -0.13 69.04
CA THR A 68 55.69 -1.01 69.52
C THR A 68 56.21 -2.39 69.93
N PHE A 69 57.17 -2.96 69.20
CA PHE A 69 57.84 -4.21 69.58
C PHE A 69 58.61 -4.07 70.91
N ILE A 70 59.37 -2.97 71.07
CA ILE A 70 60.12 -2.70 72.30
C ILE A 70 59.16 -2.47 73.47
N GLY A 71 58.13 -1.64 73.29
CA GLY A 71 57.13 -1.34 74.32
C GLY A 71 56.40 -2.59 74.83
N SER A 72 56.04 -3.51 73.94
CA SER A 72 55.39 -4.78 74.32
C SER A 72 56.35 -5.79 74.96
N GLU A 73 57.63 -5.84 74.58
CA GLU A 73 58.62 -6.69 75.27
C GLU A 73 58.87 -6.20 76.72
N TYR A 74 58.99 -4.88 76.93
CA TYR A 74 59.08 -4.31 78.29
C TYR A 74 57.82 -4.58 79.13
N LEU A 75 56.64 -4.58 78.51
CA LEU A 75 55.36 -4.88 79.15
C LEU A 75 55.31 -6.34 79.66
N ALA A 76 55.69 -7.30 78.81
CA ALA A 76 55.75 -8.72 79.15
C ALA A 76 56.79 -9.00 80.27
N ARG A 77 57.99 -8.41 80.16
CA ARG A 77 59.03 -8.49 81.21
C ARG A 77 58.57 -7.85 82.53
N GLY A 78 57.82 -6.75 82.48
CA GLY A 78 57.23 -6.11 83.66
C GLY A 78 56.24 -7.00 84.41
N LEU A 79 55.35 -7.68 83.67
CA LEU A 79 54.44 -8.68 84.23
C LEU A 79 55.21 -9.88 84.80
N GLN A 80 56.19 -10.42 84.06
CA GLN A 80 57.04 -11.53 84.48
C GLN A 80 57.74 -11.25 85.82
N ILE A 81 58.36 -10.08 85.99
CA ILE A 81 59.03 -9.67 87.23
C ILE A 81 58.03 -9.58 88.39
N THR A 82 56.84 -9.02 88.13
CA THR A 82 55.78 -8.87 89.13
C THR A 82 55.23 -10.23 89.58
N LEU A 83 54.98 -11.15 88.65
CA LEU A 83 54.55 -12.52 88.91
C LEU A 83 55.63 -13.34 89.64
N ARG A 84 56.92 -13.20 89.27
CA ARG A 84 58.04 -13.84 90.00
C ARG A 84 58.18 -13.31 91.44
N LYS A 85 57.90 -12.03 91.70
CA LYS A 85 57.85 -11.48 93.07
C LYS A 85 56.67 -12.05 93.88
N LEU A 86 55.47 -12.08 93.31
CA LEU A 86 54.29 -12.70 93.95
C LEU A 86 54.52 -14.20 94.25
N ALA A 87 55.10 -14.95 93.32
CA ALA A 87 55.49 -16.34 93.51
C ALA A 87 56.45 -16.54 94.70
N GLY A 88 57.37 -15.58 94.91
CA GLY A 88 58.27 -15.57 96.07
C GLY A 88 57.55 -15.46 97.40
N ILE A 89 56.47 -14.67 97.47
CA ILE A 89 55.66 -14.47 98.69
C ILE A 89 54.85 -15.73 99.01
N PHE A 90 54.22 -16.35 98.01
CA PHE A 90 53.37 -17.53 98.21
C PHE A 90 54.14 -18.86 98.43
N ASN A 91 55.46 -18.89 98.24
CA ASN A 91 56.30 -20.08 98.46
C ASN A 91 56.28 -20.62 99.90
N VAL A 92 55.93 -19.79 100.90
CA VAL A 92 55.92 -20.18 102.33
C VAL A 92 54.79 -21.18 102.63
N TYR A 93 53.73 -21.20 101.83
CA TYR A 93 52.58 -22.09 102.02
C TYR A 93 52.76 -23.41 101.25
N GLN A 94 53.42 -24.37 101.90
CA GLN A 94 53.67 -25.71 101.37
C GLN A 94 52.97 -26.80 102.22
N LYS A 95 52.29 -27.76 101.58
CA LYS A 95 51.54 -28.83 102.27
C LYS A 95 51.76 -30.20 101.61
N ARG A 96 51.95 -31.25 102.41
CA ARG A 96 52.20 -32.63 101.97
C ARG A 96 50.97 -33.52 102.13
N PHE A 97 50.80 -34.46 101.20
CA PHE A 97 49.73 -35.46 101.19
C PHE A 97 50.29 -36.81 100.72
N THR A 98 49.79 -37.92 101.27
CA THR A 98 50.31 -39.27 100.98
C THR A 98 49.17 -40.19 100.54
N ILE A 99 49.36 -40.91 99.44
CA ILE A 99 48.35 -41.76 98.78
C ILE A 99 48.92 -43.17 98.60
N ARG A 100 48.08 -44.21 98.74
CA ARG A 100 48.45 -45.63 98.65
C ARG A 100 47.56 -46.35 97.65
N VAL A 101 48.14 -47.14 96.75
CA VAL A 101 47.41 -47.85 95.68
C VAL A 101 47.94 -49.28 95.54
N ARG A 102 47.04 -50.24 95.27
CA ARG A 102 47.37 -51.65 94.97
C ARG A 102 46.56 -52.12 93.77
N GLY A 103 47.24 -52.76 92.82
CA GLY A 103 46.70 -53.41 91.63
C GLY A 103 47.80 -54.27 90.99
N ARG A 104 47.45 -55.28 90.18
CA ARG A 104 48.42 -56.24 89.61
C ARG A 104 48.09 -56.51 88.14
N GLY A 105 49.01 -56.16 87.25
CA GLY A 105 48.86 -56.25 85.79
C GLY A 105 49.72 -55.19 85.12
N GLU A 106 50.25 -55.46 83.93
CA GLU A 106 51.18 -54.55 83.25
C GLU A 106 50.44 -53.37 82.60
N ALA A 107 50.48 -52.22 83.27
CA ALA A 107 49.98 -50.96 82.75
C ALA A 107 51.16 -50.00 82.49
N LYS A 108 51.53 -49.84 81.22
CA LYS A 108 52.58 -48.89 80.80
C LYS A 108 52.02 -47.46 80.76
N GLY A 109 51.74 -46.90 81.93
CA GLY A 109 51.28 -45.51 82.09
C GLY A 109 52.46 -44.56 82.29
N GLU A 110 52.65 -43.63 81.35
CA GLU A 110 53.62 -42.53 81.48
C GLU A 110 52.94 -41.28 82.05
N PRO A 111 53.25 -40.84 83.29
CA PRO A 111 52.77 -39.58 83.82
C PRO A 111 53.54 -38.43 83.16
N ALA A 112 52.83 -37.51 82.50
CA ALA A 112 53.46 -36.40 81.79
C ALA A 112 54.34 -35.54 82.74
N GLY A 113 55.63 -35.39 82.40
CA GLY A 113 56.51 -34.35 82.94
C GLY A 113 57.69 -34.76 83.82
N VAL A 114 57.97 -36.05 84.04
CA VAL A 114 59.21 -36.51 84.73
C VAL A 114 59.82 -37.73 84.07
N GLY A 115 60.92 -37.53 83.34
CA GLY A 115 61.63 -38.59 82.62
C GLY A 115 62.63 -39.35 83.50
N ALA A 116 62.27 -40.57 83.91
CA ALA A 116 63.18 -41.56 84.49
C ALA A 116 62.66 -42.97 84.21
N GLY A 117 63.06 -43.54 83.06
CA GLY A 117 62.67 -44.90 82.68
C GLY A 117 63.55 -45.96 83.37
N ALA A 118 62.97 -46.73 84.28
CA ALA A 118 63.61 -47.91 84.87
C ALA A 118 62.65 -49.10 84.79
N SER A 119 63.05 -50.18 84.12
CA SER A 119 62.30 -51.43 84.04
C SER A 119 62.66 -52.38 85.18
N GLY A 120 61.66 -53.01 85.78
CA GLY A 120 61.85 -53.98 86.86
C GLY A 120 60.58 -54.77 87.14
N GLY A 121 60.55 -56.05 86.78
CA GLY A 121 59.42 -56.94 87.04
C GLY A 121 59.42 -57.46 88.48
N GLY A 122 58.42 -57.10 89.28
CA GLY A 122 58.25 -57.60 90.64
C GLY A 122 57.01 -57.02 91.33
N SER A 123 56.10 -57.87 91.83
CA SER A 123 54.81 -57.40 92.32
C SER A 123 54.85 -56.87 93.76
N GLY A 124 54.88 -55.54 93.91
CA GLY A 124 54.74 -54.81 95.18
C GLY A 124 53.82 -53.59 95.05
N GLY A 125 53.17 -53.17 96.15
CA GLY A 125 52.23 -52.03 96.15
C GLY A 125 52.90 -50.73 96.59
N TYR A 126 52.79 -49.68 95.78
CA TYR A 126 53.50 -48.41 95.98
C TYR A 126 52.74 -47.42 96.88
N THR A 127 53.50 -46.52 97.52
CA THR A 127 53.01 -45.38 98.31
C THR A 127 53.61 -44.11 97.72
N TYR A 128 52.79 -43.11 97.40
CA TYR A 128 53.22 -41.89 96.72
C TYR A 128 52.97 -40.66 97.60
N THR A 129 53.95 -39.78 97.72
CA THR A 129 53.87 -38.57 98.55
C THR A 129 53.94 -37.33 97.67
N MET A 130 52.86 -36.56 97.59
CA MET A 130 52.80 -35.31 96.83
C MET A 130 53.01 -34.12 97.76
N THR A 131 53.73 -33.11 97.28
CA THR A 131 53.93 -31.83 97.99
C THR A 131 53.41 -30.69 97.13
N PHE A 132 52.42 -29.96 97.64
CA PHE A 132 51.84 -28.80 96.95
C PHE A 132 52.45 -27.51 97.49
N ASN A 133 52.84 -26.59 96.60
CA ASN A 133 53.41 -25.28 96.93
C ASN A 133 52.69 -24.21 96.10
N LEU A 134 52.12 -23.20 96.75
CA LEU A 134 51.31 -22.15 96.11
C LEU A 134 52.14 -21.12 95.32
N GLY A 135 53.43 -20.97 95.59
CA GLY A 135 54.34 -20.12 94.81
C GLY A 135 54.73 -20.71 93.44
N TYR A 136 54.73 -22.04 93.31
CA TYR A 136 55.23 -22.72 92.10
C TYR A 136 54.42 -22.42 90.82
N PRO A 137 53.07 -22.44 90.81
CA PRO A 137 52.29 -22.12 89.60
C PRO A 137 52.52 -20.69 89.10
N LEU A 138 52.55 -19.71 90.01
CA LEU A 138 52.79 -18.30 89.65
C LEU A 138 54.18 -18.10 89.03
N ARG A 139 55.20 -18.81 89.55
CA ARG A 139 56.54 -18.82 88.95
C ARG A 139 56.50 -19.43 87.55
N LYS A 140 55.86 -20.60 87.40
CA LYS A 140 55.77 -21.32 86.13
C LYS A 140 55.05 -20.51 85.04
N ILE A 141 54.00 -19.76 85.40
CA ILE A 141 53.29 -18.84 84.48
C ILE A 141 54.24 -17.72 84.02
N ALA A 142 54.98 -17.09 84.93
CA ALA A 142 55.97 -16.06 84.56
C ALA A 142 57.05 -16.62 83.61
N ASP A 143 57.52 -17.84 83.88
CA ASP A 143 58.53 -18.52 83.06
C ASP A 143 58.00 -18.93 81.66
N GLU A 144 56.69 -19.13 81.49
CA GLU A 144 56.10 -19.33 80.15
C GLU A 144 55.75 -18.00 79.45
N MET A 145 55.37 -16.93 80.17
CA MET A 145 55.23 -15.59 79.57
C MET A 145 56.55 -15.10 78.96
N GLU A 146 57.68 -15.40 79.60
CA GLU A 146 59.03 -15.17 79.06
C GLU A 146 59.21 -15.83 77.68
N LYS A 147 58.90 -17.12 77.57
CA LYS A 147 58.97 -17.87 76.29
C LYS A 147 58.00 -17.36 75.23
N TYR A 148 56.73 -17.14 75.58
CA TYR A 148 55.72 -16.67 74.62
C TYR A 148 56.09 -15.30 74.04
N SER A 149 56.71 -14.41 74.83
CA SER A 149 57.23 -13.13 74.30
C SER A 149 58.35 -13.34 73.26
N GLY A 150 59.23 -14.33 73.48
CA GLY A 150 60.32 -14.68 72.56
C GLY A 150 59.85 -15.31 71.25
N GLU A 151 58.89 -16.24 71.31
CA GLU A 151 58.35 -16.91 70.12
C GLU A 151 57.42 -16.01 69.31
N TYR A 152 56.62 -15.14 69.95
CA TYR A 152 55.85 -14.11 69.25
C TYR A 152 56.79 -13.17 68.47
N ARG A 153 57.91 -12.75 69.09
CA ARG A 153 58.95 -11.95 68.43
C ARG A 153 59.59 -12.68 67.24
N ARG A 154 59.86 -13.99 67.35
CA ARG A 154 60.37 -14.81 66.23
C ARG A 154 59.39 -14.87 65.06
N ALA A 155 58.13 -15.21 65.31
CA ALA A 155 57.12 -15.35 64.26
C ALA A 155 56.91 -14.04 63.49
N LEU A 156 56.85 -12.90 64.20
CA LEU A 156 56.61 -11.59 63.59
C LEU A 156 57.85 -11.08 62.81
N ILE A 157 59.07 -11.28 63.33
CA ILE A 157 60.30 -11.01 62.58
C ILE A 157 60.37 -11.87 61.32
N TYR A 158 60.14 -13.19 61.43
CA TYR A 158 60.18 -14.11 60.29
C TYR A 158 59.18 -13.73 59.20
N GLY A 159 57.95 -13.36 59.59
CA GLY A 159 56.94 -12.84 58.67
C GLY A 159 57.39 -11.58 57.92
N MET A 160 57.99 -10.60 58.60
CA MET A 160 58.51 -9.39 57.92
C MET A 160 59.78 -9.66 57.11
N SER A 161 60.63 -10.62 57.51
CA SER A 161 61.80 -11.04 56.73
C SER A 161 61.41 -11.61 55.38
N ILE A 162 60.33 -12.40 55.29
CA ILE A 162 59.82 -12.92 54.01
C ILE A 162 59.51 -11.77 53.03
N TRP A 163 58.79 -10.73 53.50
CA TRP A 163 58.47 -9.56 52.68
C TRP A 163 59.71 -8.75 52.29
N ALA A 164 60.66 -8.55 53.22
CA ALA A 164 61.92 -7.86 52.94
C ALA A 164 62.81 -8.61 51.94
N CYS A 165 62.73 -9.94 51.88
CA CYS A 165 63.54 -10.76 50.98
C CYS A 165 62.97 -10.94 49.57
N GLN A 166 61.66 -10.74 49.32
CA GLN A 166 61.09 -10.94 47.97
C GLN A 166 61.80 -10.14 46.84
N PRO A 167 62.18 -8.85 47.02
CA PRO A 167 62.94 -8.12 46.00
C PRO A 167 64.33 -8.72 45.74
N MET A 168 64.99 -9.20 46.80
CA MET A 168 66.30 -9.86 46.73
C MET A 168 66.22 -11.19 45.96
N THR A 169 65.13 -11.96 46.14
CA THR A 169 64.87 -13.18 45.37
C THR A 169 64.78 -12.91 43.87
N ARG A 170 64.10 -11.84 43.44
CA ARG A 170 64.02 -11.49 42.01
C ARG A 170 65.38 -11.09 41.41
N LEU A 171 66.22 -10.40 42.16
CA LEU A 171 67.62 -10.14 41.78
C LEU A 171 68.45 -11.42 41.68
N ALA A 172 68.30 -12.34 42.64
CA ALA A 172 68.98 -13.64 42.61
C ALA A 172 68.56 -14.50 41.41
N ASN A 173 67.25 -14.64 41.14
CA ASN A 173 66.75 -15.37 39.97
C ASN A 173 67.37 -14.82 38.67
N SER A 174 67.46 -13.49 38.53
CA SER A 174 68.10 -12.85 37.37
C SER A 174 69.56 -13.28 37.18
N LEU A 175 70.37 -13.30 38.23
CA LEU A 175 71.79 -13.65 38.14
C LEU A 175 72.03 -15.15 37.89
N TRP A 176 71.22 -16.04 38.46
CA TRP A 176 71.47 -17.48 38.44
C TRP A 176 70.82 -18.25 37.26
N ARG A 177 69.79 -17.68 36.61
CA ARG A 177 68.97 -18.35 35.57
C ARG A 177 69.72 -19.05 34.42
N ASN A 178 70.93 -18.57 34.09
CA ASN A 178 71.76 -19.11 32.99
C ASN A 178 72.77 -20.18 33.46
N VAL A 179 72.93 -20.39 34.78
CA VAL A 179 73.85 -21.37 35.37
C VAL A 179 73.09 -22.61 35.83
N LEU A 180 71.92 -22.40 36.43
CA LEU A 180 70.90 -23.42 36.68
C LEU A 180 69.55 -22.82 36.28
N PRO A 181 68.65 -23.57 35.61
CA PRO A 181 67.34 -23.06 35.23
C PRO A 181 66.48 -22.86 36.48
N VAL A 182 66.40 -21.61 36.95
CA VAL A 182 65.66 -21.24 38.19
C VAL A 182 64.15 -21.30 38.00
N GLU A 183 63.67 -21.05 36.77
CA GLU A 183 62.28 -21.19 36.35
C GLU A 183 62.27 -22.05 35.07
N LEU A 184 61.48 -23.13 35.05
CA LEU A 184 61.40 -24.09 33.94
C LEU A 184 60.19 -23.76 33.04
N PRO A 185 60.31 -23.76 31.69
CA PRO A 185 59.18 -23.50 30.80
C PRO A 185 58.17 -24.66 30.84
N THR A 186 56.87 -24.35 30.84
CA THR A 186 55.83 -25.37 30.98
C THR A 186 55.85 -26.39 29.83
N LEU A 187 55.30 -27.59 30.08
CA LEU A 187 55.12 -28.63 29.06
C LEU A 187 54.41 -28.10 27.79
N ALA A 188 53.46 -27.18 27.95
CA ALA A 188 52.78 -26.54 26.83
C ALA A 188 53.72 -25.66 26.00
N GLU A 189 54.52 -24.81 26.65
CA GLU A 189 55.49 -23.92 26.00
C GLU A 189 56.62 -24.71 25.32
N LEU A 190 57.18 -25.72 25.99
CA LEU A 190 58.21 -26.61 25.43
C LEU A 190 57.71 -27.32 24.17
N ARG A 191 56.50 -27.88 24.22
CA ARG A 191 55.89 -28.55 23.06
C ARG A 191 55.58 -27.54 21.94
N GLU A 192 55.04 -26.38 22.27
CA GLU A 192 54.66 -25.36 21.29
C GLU A 192 55.87 -24.74 20.57
N ILE A 193 56.95 -24.42 21.29
CA ILE A 193 58.18 -23.90 20.65
C ILE A 193 58.86 -24.96 19.79
N THR A 194 58.82 -26.24 20.20
CA THR A 194 59.33 -27.35 19.40
C THR A 194 58.49 -27.55 18.14
N ARG A 195 57.15 -27.57 18.26
CA ARG A 195 56.20 -27.64 17.14
C ARG A 195 56.43 -26.52 16.11
N ARG A 196 56.63 -25.27 16.56
CA ARG A 196 56.85 -24.12 15.68
C ARG A 196 58.13 -24.21 14.85
N HIS A 197 59.13 -24.95 15.32
CA HIS A 197 60.36 -25.18 14.57
C HIS A 197 60.32 -26.38 13.60
N MET A 198 59.25 -27.19 13.58
CA MET A 198 59.10 -28.33 12.64
C MET A 198 59.46 -28.04 11.16
N PRO A 199 59.20 -26.85 10.58
CA PRO A 199 59.59 -26.55 9.19
C PRO A 199 61.10 -26.42 8.95
N ILE A 200 61.93 -26.34 10.00
CA ILE A 200 63.38 -26.14 9.93
C ILE A 200 64.04 -27.30 10.68
N LYS A 201 64.49 -28.32 9.94
CA LYS A 201 64.91 -29.62 10.50
C LYS A 201 65.91 -29.49 11.65
N GLU A 202 66.98 -28.74 11.44
CA GLU A 202 68.09 -28.59 12.39
C GLU A 202 67.60 -27.92 13.69
N LYS A 203 66.72 -26.92 13.56
CA LYS A 203 66.11 -26.22 14.71
C LYS A 203 65.04 -27.04 15.40
N PHE A 204 64.32 -27.90 14.68
CA PHE A 204 63.39 -28.87 15.27
C PHE A 204 64.14 -29.89 16.13
N GLU A 205 65.19 -30.52 15.59
CA GLU A 205 66.02 -31.48 16.30
C GLU A 205 66.68 -30.85 17.54
N GLU A 206 67.20 -29.63 17.44
CA GLU A 206 67.73 -28.85 18.58
C GLU A 206 66.69 -28.59 19.67
N HIS A 207 65.49 -28.10 19.33
CA HIS A 207 64.43 -27.82 20.32
C HIS A 207 63.85 -29.10 20.93
N LEU A 208 63.80 -30.19 20.18
CA LEU A 208 63.31 -31.49 20.62
C LEU A 208 64.27 -32.12 21.66
N ASP A 209 65.58 -31.99 21.45
CA ASP A 209 66.59 -32.39 22.44
C ASP A 209 66.62 -31.47 23.68
N ILE A 210 66.37 -30.17 23.49
CA ILE A 210 66.15 -29.22 24.60
C ILE A 210 64.90 -29.63 25.42
N MET A 211 63.81 -29.99 24.74
CA MET A 211 62.57 -30.46 25.38
C MET A 211 62.80 -31.76 26.16
N ARG A 212 63.50 -32.76 25.61
CA ARG A 212 63.91 -33.97 26.32
C ARG A 212 64.65 -33.65 27.64
N ARG A 213 65.63 -32.74 27.59
CA ARG A 213 66.41 -32.32 28.78
C ARG A 213 65.53 -31.62 29.81
N TYR A 214 64.65 -30.71 29.42
CA TYR A 214 63.74 -30.05 30.35
C TYR A 214 62.70 -30.99 30.97
N LEU A 215 62.21 -31.99 30.22
CA LEU A 215 61.30 -33.01 30.78
C LEU A 215 62.01 -33.93 31.78
N ALA A 216 63.28 -34.29 31.54
CA ALA A 216 64.10 -35.00 32.52
C ALA A 216 64.33 -34.16 33.80
N LEU A 217 64.53 -32.84 33.68
CA LEU A 217 64.63 -31.92 34.82
C LEU A 217 63.31 -31.76 35.59
N TYR A 218 62.16 -31.97 34.95
CA TYR A 218 60.85 -32.09 35.62
C TYR A 218 60.63 -33.46 36.31
N GLY A 219 61.52 -34.44 36.11
CA GLY A 219 61.41 -35.77 36.70
C GLY A 219 60.49 -36.75 35.95
N TYR A 220 60.16 -36.50 34.68
CA TYR A 220 59.51 -37.51 33.84
C TYR A 220 60.48 -38.67 33.54
N ASN A 221 59.95 -39.90 33.42
CA ASN A 221 60.74 -41.05 32.99
C ASN A 221 60.91 -41.06 31.45
N ASP A 222 61.91 -41.81 30.97
CA ASP A 222 62.26 -41.87 29.55
C ASP A 222 61.08 -42.30 28.65
N GLU A 223 60.18 -43.13 29.18
CA GLU A 223 58.95 -43.54 28.49
C GLU A 223 58.01 -42.35 28.24
N VAL A 224 57.63 -41.57 29.26
CA VAL A 224 56.78 -40.38 29.09
C VAL A 224 57.51 -39.28 28.29
N ILE A 225 58.85 -39.22 28.37
CA ILE A 225 59.65 -38.36 27.49
C ILE A 225 59.52 -38.80 26.02
N SER A 226 59.53 -40.11 25.72
CA SER A 226 59.30 -40.62 24.35
C SER A 226 57.90 -40.27 23.83
N TRP A 227 56.86 -40.42 24.65
CA TRP A 227 55.47 -40.07 24.29
C TRP A 227 55.32 -38.61 23.84
N LEU A 228 56.18 -37.72 24.34
CA LEU A 228 56.16 -36.28 24.11
C LEU A 228 57.24 -35.78 23.12
N THR A 229 58.21 -36.62 22.74
CA THR A 229 59.38 -36.18 21.95
C THR A 229 59.77 -37.11 20.79
N THR A 230 59.17 -38.29 20.63
CA THR A 230 59.48 -39.15 19.47
C THR A 230 58.88 -38.58 18.17
N PRO A 231 59.66 -38.45 17.07
CA PRO A 231 59.16 -38.02 15.76
C PRO A 231 58.35 -39.07 14.99
N VAL A 232 57.48 -38.61 14.09
CA VAL A 232 56.63 -39.45 13.19
C VAL A 232 57.42 -40.27 12.14
N THR A 233 58.74 -40.12 12.10
CA THR A 233 59.64 -40.90 11.24
C THR A 233 60.02 -42.26 11.84
N GLU A 234 59.97 -42.40 13.17
CA GLU A 234 60.33 -43.65 13.86
C GLU A 234 59.25 -44.73 13.67
N GLU A 235 59.66 -45.98 13.48
CA GLU A 235 58.74 -47.11 13.33
C GLU A 235 58.03 -47.41 14.67
N GLY A 236 56.78 -47.85 14.59
CA GLY A 236 55.90 -48.01 15.77
C GLY A 236 55.24 -46.70 16.25
N TRP A 237 55.69 -45.53 15.80
CA TRP A 237 55.19 -44.22 16.26
C TRP A 237 54.20 -43.52 15.31
N PHE A 238 53.73 -44.23 14.28
CA PHE A 238 52.68 -43.78 13.39
C PHE A 238 51.76 -44.92 12.95
N VAL A 239 50.50 -44.58 12.65
CA VAL A 239 49.55 -45.48 11.98
C VAL A 239 49.42 -45.04 10.52
N THR A 240 49.17 -45.99 9.60
CA THR A 240 49.01 -45.68 8.17
C THR A 240 47.54 -45.75 7.76
N ILE A 241 47.04 -44.68 7.15
CA ILE A 241 45.74 -44.61 6.47
C ILE A 241 45.92 -44.44 4.96
N VAL A 242 44.84 -44.56 4.19
CA VAL A 242 44.83 -44.29 2.75
C VAL A 242 44.05 -42.99 2.48
N ASP A 243 44.57 -42.13 1.60
CA ASP A 243 43.85 -40.96 1.10
C ASP A 243 43.04 -41.25 -0.17
N ARG A 244 42.16 -40.33 -0.54
CA ARG A 244 41.27 -40.43 -1.72
C ARG A 244 41.97 -40.63 -3.07
N PHE A 245 43.26 -40.34 -3.14
CA PHE A 245 44.10 -40.54 -4.32
C PHE A 245 44.88 -41.87 -4.25
N GLY A 246 44.60 -42.72 -3.27
CA GLY A 246 45.24 -44.02 -3.04
C GLY A 246 46.58 -43.95 -2.29
N ASN A 247 47.02 -42.77 -1.84
CA ASN A 247 48.33 -42.63 -1.19
C ASN A 247 48.26 -43.02 0.29
N LYS A 248 49.31 -43.70 0.75
CA LYS A 248 49.51 -43.97 2.19
C LYS A 248 49.91 -42.69 2.92
N ARG A 249 49.17 -42.30 3.95
CA ARG A 249 49.48 -41.16 4.84
C ARG A 249 49.74 -41.68 6.26
N ARG A 250 50.69 -41.06 6.97
CA ARG A 250 51.07 -41.41 8.34
C ARG A 250 50.35 -40.49 9.33
N ILE A 251 49.64 -41.05 10.30
CA ILE A 251 49.08 -40.35 11.45
C ILE A 251 50.02 -40.58 12.65
N PRO A 252 50.57 -39.52 13.29
CA PRO A 252 51.47 -39.68 14.43
C PRO A 252 50.75 -40.19 15.68
N ILE A 253 51.43 -41.04 16.46
CA ILE A 253 50.99 -41.49 17.79
C ILE A 253 51.54 -40.55 18.89
N SER A 254 52.74 -39.98 18.68
CA SER A 254 53.42 -39.09 19.62
C SER A 254 52.63 -37.79 19.89
N LEU A 255 52.49 -37.46 21.18
CA LEU A 255 51.81 -36.27 21.71
C LEU A 255 52.53 -34.95 21.37
N LEU A 256 53.73 -35.05 20.78
CA LEU A 256 54.43 -33.93 20.14
C LEU A 256 53.59 -33.31 19.02
N TYR A 257 52.84 -34.12 18.28
CA TYR A 257 52.02 -33.69 17.15
C TYR A 257 50.59 -33.35 17.58
N GLU A 258 49.81 -32.74 16.68
CA GLU A 258 48.39 -32.46 16.90
C GLU A 258 47.54 -33.27 15.91
N LEU A 259 46.63 -34.09 16.44
CA LEU A 259 45.63 -34.78 15.64
C LEU A 259 44.39 -33.89 15.44
N PRO A 260 43.79 -33.82 14.24
CA PRO A 260 42.56 -33.05 13.98
C PRO A 260 41.42 -33.40 14.95
N THR A 261 40.47 -32.51 15.17
CA THR A 261 39.34 -32.81 16.07
C THR A 261 38.47 -33.93 15.51
N PRO A 262 37.69 -34.66 16.34
CA PRO A 262 36.75 -35.68 15.85
C PRO A 262 35.76 -35.11 14.81
N SER A 263 35.36 -33.85 14.95
CA SER A 263 34.57 -33.09 13.97
C SER A 263 35.33 -32.79 12.67
N ASP A 264 36.64 -32.59 12.72
CA ASP A 264 37.45 -32.50 11.50
C ASP A 264 37.53 -33.86 10.82
N ILE A 265 37.82 -34.93 11.55
CA ILE A 265 37.94 -36.29 11.00
C ILE A 265 36.61 -36.75 10.38
N ALA A 266 35.47 -36.44 11.00
CA ALA A 266 34.13 -36.66 10.43
C ALA A 266 33.91 -35.84 9.13
N ARG A 267 34.30 -34.56 9.11
CA ARG A 267 34.23 -33.73 7.89
C ARG A 267 35.21 -34.19 6.80
N MET A 268 36.36 -34.74 7.15
CA MET A 268 37.30 -35.36 6.21
C MET A 268 36.68 -36.59 5.53
N MET A 269 35.89 -37.39 6.26
CA MET A 269 35.11 -38.49 5.68
C MET A 269 33.98 -37.98 4.76
N ILE A 270 33.20 -36.98 5.19
CA ILE A 270 32.13 -36.37 4.37
C ILE A 270 32.66 -35.68 3.10
N HIS A 271 33.88 -35.16 3.13
CA HIS A 271 34.56 -34.59 1.95
C HIS A 271 35.41 -35.61 1.18
N ASP A 272 35.11 -36.91 1.35
CA ASP A 272 35.71 -38.03 0.63
C ASP A 272 37.25 -38.10 0.72
N LEU A 273 37.88 -37.57 1.78
CA LEU A 273 39.35 -37.53 1.87
C LEU A 273 39.99 -38.90 2.16
N PHE A 274 39.20 -39.85 2.65
CA PHE A 274 39.58 -41.27 2.81
C PHE A 274 39.04 -42.15 1.65
N THR A 275 38.18 -41.62 0.79
CA THR A 275 37.39 -42.41 -0.16
C THR A 275 38.16 -42.73 -1.43
N VAL A 276 38.60 -43.98 -1.57
CA VAL A 276 39.23 -44.48 -2.78
C VAL A 276 38.15 -44.93 -3.78
N PRO A 277 38.14 -44.42 -5.04
CA PRO A 277 37.16 -44.82 -6.04
C PRO A 277 37.07 -46.34 -6.23
N GLY A 278 35.87 -46.90 -6.08
CA GLY A 278 35.61 -48.33 -6.19
C GLY A 278 36.03 -49.18 -4.98
N LYS A 279 36.48 -48.56 -3.88
CA LYS A 279 36.89 -49.24 -2.63
C LYS A 279 36.41 -48.52 -1.36
N PRO A 280 35.09 -48.41 -1.13
CA PRO A 280 34.54 -47.70 0.04
C PRO A 280 35.00 -48.31 1.37
N GLU A 281 35.28 -49.61 1.43
CA GLU A 281 35.74 -50.32 2.63
C GLU A 281 37.04 -49.74 3.21
N LEU A 282 37.95 -49.25 2.35
CA LEU A 282 39.19 -48.60 2.78
C LEU A 282 38.97 -47.21 3.39
N ALA A 283 37.86 -46.55 3.03
CA ALA A 283 37.48 -45.25 3.56
C ALA A 283 37.02 -45.38 5.02
N PHE A 284 36.06 -46.30 5.26
CA PHE A 284 35.58 -46.60 6.61
C PHE A 284 36.69 -47.16 7.49
N GLN A 285 37.57 -48.04 6.98
CA GLN A 285 38.73 -48.51 7.74
C GLN A 285 39.66 -47.35 8.15
N SER A 286 39.98 -46.44 7.22
CA SER A 286 40.84 -45.27 7.50
C SER A 286 40.20 -44.29 8.49
N PHE A 287 38.91 -44.01 8.35
CA PHE A 287 38.14 -43.16 9.25
C PHE A 287 38.05 -43.75 10.67
N LYS A 288 37.66 -45.02 10.81
CA LYS A 288 37.60 -45.73 12.11
C LYS A 288 38.96 -45.72 12.81
N THR A 289 40.04 -45.94 12.06
CA THR A 289 41.42 -45.89 12.56
C THR A 289 41.81 -44.48 13.06
N ALA A 290 41.48 -43.43 12.32
CA ALA A 290 41.76 -42.05 12.74
C ALA A 290 40.94 -41.63 13.99
N MET A 291 39.68 -42.08 14.08
CA MET A 291 38.81 -41.82 15.24
C MET A 291 39.22 -42.61 16.49
N SER A 292 39.66 -43.87 16.36
CA SER A 292 40.15 -44.66 17.49
C SER A 292 41.43 -44.09 18.09
N MET A 293 42.29 -43.43 17.30
CA MET A 293 43.46 -42.68 17.81
C MET A 293 43.08 -41.45 18.65
N LYS A 294 41.83 -40.98 18.59
CA LYS A 294 41.26 -39.98 19.50
C LYS A 294 40.50 -40.59 20.69
N GLY A 295 40.48 -41.91 20.82
CA GLY A 295 39.74 -42.64 21.86
C GLY A 295 38.25 -42.87 21.54
N TYR A 296 37.80 -42.63 20.30
CA TYR A 296 36.40 -42.81 19.91
C TYR A 296 36.14 -44.26 19.50
N TYR A 297 35.18 -44.91 20.16
CA TYR A 297 34.66 -46.22 19.75
C TYR A 297 33.87 -46.11 18.44
N GLU A 298 33.79 -47.21 17.67
CA GLU A 298 33.23 -47.22 16.31
C GLU A 298 31.82 -46.59 16.23
N ASP A 299 30.90 -46.98 17.12
CA ASP A 299 29.52 -46.47 17.05
C ASP A 299 29.42 -44.98 17.42
N ILE A 300 30.32 -44.48 18.28
CA ILE A 300 30.42 -43.03 18.55
C ILE A 300 31.03 -42.31 17.35
N ALA A 301 31.98 -42.95 16.63
CA ALA A 301 32.49 -42.41 15.37
C ALA A 301 31.41 -42.35 14.28
N LYS A 302 30.51 -43.35 14.20
CA LYS A 302 29.32 -43.32 13.35
C LYS A 302 28.37 -42.18 13.74
N PHE A 303 28.11 -41.95 15.03
CA PHE A 303 27.31 -40.79 15.46
C PHE A 303 27.96 -39.45 15.10
N TYR A 304 29.29 -39.33 15.26
CA TYR A 304 30.02 -38.14 14.80
C TYR A 304 29.97 -37.97 13.28
N TYR A 305 30.00 -39.05 12.50
CA TYR A 305 29.82 -38.98 11.04
C TYR A 305 28.42 -38.45 10.69
N LEU A 306 27.36 -39.08 11.21
CA LEU A 306 25.96 -38.67 11.00
C LEU A 306 25.70 -37.20 11.41
N LEU A 307 26.26 -36.75 12.54
CA LEU A 307 26.09 -35.39 13.07
C LEU A 307 26.57 -34.28 12.12
N HIS A 308 27.51 -34.57 11.22
CA HIS A 308 28.08 -33.56 10.30
C HIS A 308 27.43 -33.55 8.91
N TYR A 309 26.45 -34.42 8.63
CA TYR A 309 25.64 -34.32 7.42
C TYR A 309 24.72 -33.09 7.48
N LYS A 310 24.45 -32.50 6.31
CA LYS A 310 23.51 -31.39 6.18
C LYS A 310 22.12 -31.93 5.89
N TYR A 311 21.16 -31.68 6.78
CA TYR A 311 19.74 -31.86 6.46
C TYR A 311 19.31 -30.81 5.42
N PRO A 312 18.48 -31.16 4.41
CA PRO A 312 17.87 -30.17 3.51
C PRO A 312 17.04 -29.18 4.32
N SER A 313 16.91 -27.92 3.90
CA SER A 313 16.12 -26.98 4.71
C SER A 313 14.67 -27.44 4.78
N MET A 314 13.97 -27.11 5.86
CA MET A 314 12.55 -27.44 5.99
C MET A 314 11.77 -26.98 4.74
N SER A 315 12.02 -25.77 4.23
CA SER A 315 11.38 -25.27 3.00
C SER A 315 11.59 -26.20 1.79
N ASP A 316 12.79 -26.76 1.62
CA ASP A 316 13.08 -27.73 0.55
C ASP A 316 12.31 -29.04 0.77
N LEU A 317 12.20 -29.51 2.02
CA LEU A 317 11.46 -30.72 2.39
C LEU A 317 9.95 -30.56 2.17
N TRP A 318 9.40 -29.37 2.42
CA TRP A 318 8.01 -29.05 2.14
C TRP A 318 7.74 -28.95 0.63
N GLU A 319 8.59 -28.24 -0.13
CA GLU A 319 8.44 -28.19 -1.58
C GLU A 319 8.58 -29.60 -2.20
N PHE A 320 9.51 -30.42 -1.70
CA PHE A 320 9.66 -31.82 -2.08
C PHE A 320 8.42 -32.66 -1.75
N SER A 321 7.79 -32.42 -0.59
CA SER A 321 6.55 -33.10 -0.18
C SER A 321 5.39 -32.71 -1.10
N CYS A 322 5.20 -31.41 -1.37
CA CYS A 322 4.22 -30.91 -2.33
C CYS A 322 4.45 -31.46 -3.75
N ARG A 323 5.70 -31.49 -4.24
CA ARG A 323 6.07 -32.11 -5.53
C ARG A 323 5.79 -33.62 -5.54
N THR A 324 5.96 -34.32 -4.42
CA THR A 324 5.66 -35.76 -4.30
C THR A 324 4.14 -36.02 -4.35
N VAL A 325 3.36 -35.23 -3.60
CA VAL A 325 1.89 -35.27 -3.61
C VAL A 325 1.34 -34.95 -5.00
N ALA A 326 1.85 -33.90 -5.65
CA ALA A 326 1.50 -33.49 -7.00
C ALA A 326 2.07 -34.39 -8.13
N LYS A 327 2.82 -35.45 -7.79
CA LYS A 327 3.43 -36.41 -8.74
C LYS A 327 4.42 -35.77 -9.76
N GLN A 328 5.21 -34.78 -9.30
CA GLN A 328 6.17 -34.00 -10.09
C GLN A 328 7.66 -34.27 -9.77
N THR A 329 7.96 -35.27 -8.92
CA THR A 329 9.36 -35.71 -8.70
C THR A 329 9.89 -36.49 -9.91
N TRP A 330 11.16 -36.29 -10.29
CA TRP A 330 11.73 -36.88 -11.52
C TRP A 330 12.97 -37.76 -11.30
N VAL A 331 13.62 -37.68 -10.14
CA VAL A 331 14.84 -38.46 -9.84
C VAL A 331 14.47 -39.93 -9.57
N SER A 332 14.99 -40.83 -10.42
CA SER A 332 14.75 -42.27 -10.36
C SER A 332 15.83 -43.05 -9.58
N VAL A 333 16.97 -42.43 -9.29
CA VAL A 333 18.10 -43.02 -8.53
C VAL A 333 17.68 -43.34 -7.11
N LYS A 334 18.02 -44.54 -6.62
CA LYS A 334 17.75 -44.95 -5.23
C LYS A 334 18.87 -44.49 -4.28
N PRO A 335 18.55 -44.21 -3.01
CA PRO A 335 19.55 -44.01 -1.96
C PRO A 335 20.53 -45.20 -1.85
N THR A 336 21.79 -44.88 -1.55
CA THR A 336 22.84 -45.84 -1.19
C THR A 336 22.77 -46.21 0.30
N LYS A 337 23.37 -47.35 0.66
CA LYS A 337 23.61 -47.76 2.06
C LYS A 337 25.12 -47.77 2.30
N GLU A 338 25.55 -47.33 3.48
CA GLU A 338 26.95 -47.17 3.86
C GLU A 338 27.24 -48.01 5.11
N GLU A 339 27.92 -49.15 4.94
CA GLU A 339 28.02 -50.20 5.97
C GLU A 339 26.65 -50.59 6.57
N ASP A 340 26.43 -50.32 7.86
CA ASP A 340 25.19 -50.50 8.60
C ASP A 340 24.27 -49.26 8.57
N LEU A 341 24.77 -48.11 8.12
CA LEU A 341 24.03 -46.85 8.03
C LEU A 341 23.11 -46.81 6.80
N GLY A 342 21.82 -46.61 7.06
CA GLY A 342 20.78 -46.48 6.03
C GLY A 342 19.72 -47.60 6.09
N ALA A 343 18.49 -47.25 5.70
CA ALA A 343 17.37 -48.19 5.69
C ALA A 343 17.46 -49.20 4.53
N GLU A 344 16.81 -50.36 4.68
CA GLU A 344 16.78 -51.39 3.63
C GLU A 344 15.71 -51.13 2.56
N ARG A 345 14.53 -50.63 2.98
CA ARG A 345 13.38 -50.38 2.11
C ARG A 345 13.42 -48.96 1.56
N VAL A 346 14.37 -48.70 0.67
CA VAL A 346 14.57 -47.38 0.05
C VAL A 346 13.75 -47.19 -1.24
N TYR A 347 13.15 -46.01 -1.36
CA TYR A 347 12.46 -45.51 -2.54
C TYR A 347 13.27 -44.40 -3.20
N SER A 348 13.31 -44.34 -4.53
CA SER A 348 13.71 -43.10 -5.20
C SER A 348 12.59 -42.04 -5.17
N PRO A 349 12.90 -40.75 -5.34
CA PRO A 349 11.90 -39.68 -5.34
C PRO A 349 10.69 -39.91 -6.26
N VAL A 350 10.86 -40.54 -7.42
CA VAL A 350 9.75 -40.95 -8.31
C VAL A 350 8.86 -42.02 -7.66
N GLN A 351 9.43 -42.99 -6.96
CA GLN A 351 8.65 -44.09 -6.37
C GLN A 351 7.75 -43.63 -5.21
N LEU A 352 8.12 -42.56 -4.49
CA LEU A 352 7.29 -41.99 -3.41
C LEU A 352 5.92 -41.48 -3.91
N GLN A 353 5.80 -41.14 -5.19
CA GLN A 353 4.53 -40.76 -5.82
C GLN A 353 3.46 -41.87 -5.75
N GLY A 354 3.89 -43.14 -5.73
CA GLY A 354 2.99 -44.28 -5.57
C GLY A 354 2.45 -44.47 -4.15
N VAL A 355 3.07 -43.83 -3.15
CA VAL A 355 2.74 -43.95 -1.72
C VAL A 355 1.99 -42.72 -1.21
N TYR A 356 2.42 -41.52 -1.62
CA TYR A 356 1.89 -40.24 -1.13
C TYR A 356 1.29 -39.35 -2.23
N GLY A 357 1.33 -39.75 -3.49
CA GLY A 357 0.75 -38.97 -4.59
C GLY A 357 -0.78 -38.90 -4.53
N LEU A 358 -1.35 -37.83 -5.11
CA LEU A 358 -2.80 -37.61 -5.15
C LEU A 358 -3.59 -38.74 -5.83
N THR A 359 -4.78 -38.95 -5.31
CA THR A 359 -5.77 -39.93 -5.80
C THR A 359 -7.01 -39.26 -6.40
N ARG A 360 -7.36 -38.05 -5.94
CA ARG A 360 -8.44 -37.20 -6.48
C ARG A 360 -8.00 -35.74 -6.49
N PHE A 361 -8.57 -34.94 -7.40
CA PHE A 361 -8.36 -33.49 -7.45
C PHE A 361 -9.26 -32.77 -6.44
N ALA A 362 -8.99 -32.96 -5.15
CA ALA A 362 -9.77 -32.39 -4.06
C ALA A 362 -8.85 -31.88 -2.94
N GLY A 363 -9.21 -30.76 -2.30
CA GLY A 363 -8.37 -30.12 -1.27
C GLY A 363 -8.14 -31.01 -0.05
N GLU A 364 -9.12 -31.83 0.31
CA GLU A 364 -8.97 -32.75 1.45
C GLU A 364 -7.99 -33.88 1.13
N ASP A 365 -7.92 -34.37 -0.11
CA ASP A 365 -6.91 -35.40 -0.49
C ASP A 365 -5.49 -34.81 -0.45
N VAL A 366 -5.31 -33.53 -0.86
CA VAL A 366 -4.03 -32.81 -0.71
C VAL A 366 -3.64 -32.73 0.77
N ALA A 367 -4.58 -32.31 1.63
CA ALA A 367 -4.36 -32.21 3.07
C ALA A 367 -4.07 -33.58 3.71
N ASP A 368 -4.81 -34.63 3.36
CA ASP A 368 -4.62 -36.00 3.84
C ASP A 368 -3.23 -36.53 3.49
N LYS A 369 -2.78 -36.36 2.24
CA LYS A 369 -1.44 -36.81 1.82
C LYS A 369 -0.33 -36.02 2.53
N LEU A 370 -0.44 -34.69 2.62
CA LEU A 370 0.58 -33.85 3.27
C LEU A 370 0.64 -34.09 4.78
N ASN A 371 -0.50 -34.19 5.47
CA ASN A 371 -0.56 -34.55 6.88
C ASN A 371 0.06 -35.93 7.14
N LYS A 372 -0.14 -36.89 6.23
CA LYS A 372 0.55 -38.19 6.33
C LYS A 372 2.07 -38.04 6.21
N ILE A 373 2.59 -37.27 5.26
CA ILE A 373 4.05 -37.01 5.17
C ILE A 373 4.57 -36.27 6.42
N ILE A 374 3.77 -35.37 7.01
CA ILE A 374 4.11 -34.69 8.27
C ILE A 374 4.25 -35.68 9.44
N GLN A 375 3.27 -36.59 9.59
CA GLN A 375 3.26 -37.59 10.65
C GLN A 375 4.31 -38.70 10.45
N ASP A 376 4.50 -39.18 9.22
CA ASP A 376 5.46 -40.24 8.93
C ASP A 376 6.91 -39.71 8.92
N VAL A 377 7.13 -38.45 8.50
CA VAL A 377 8.48 -37.93 8.16
C VAL A 377 8.77 -36.53 8.73
N LEU A 378 8.06 -35.46 8.33
CA LEU A 378 8.56 -34.09 8.52
C LEU A 378 8.68 -33.65 9.99
N ARG A 379 7.82 -34.16 10.89
CA ARG A 379 7.95 -33.88 12.34
C ARG A 379 9.28 -34.34 12.93
N HIS A 380 9.92 -35.35 12.32
CA HIS A 380 11.23 -35.86 12.73
C HIS A 380 12.37 -35.00 12.16
N TYR A 381 12.28 -34.59 10.89
CA TYR A 381 13.22 -33.62 10.31
C TYR A 381 13.19 -32.28 11.04
N ALA A 382 12.02 -31.78 11.42
CA ALA A 382 11.91 -30.55 12.20
C ALA A 382 12.66 -30.66 13.55
N LYS A 383 12.64 -31.83 14.20
CA LYS A 383 13.46 -32.09 15.40
C LYS A 383 14.97 -32.12 15.09
N TRP A 384 15.37 -32.55 13.90
CA TRP A 384 16.77 -32.49 13.43
C TRP A 384 17.22 -31.07 13.01
N HIS A 385 16.27 -30.13 12.88
CA HIS A 385 16.49 -28.69 12.79
C HIS A 385 16.22 -27.99 14.13
N ASP A 386 16.42 -28.69 15.25
CA ASP A 386 16.31 -28.21 16.63
C ASP A 386 14.92 -27.69 17.08
N TYR A 387 13.87 -27.81 16.27
CA TYR A 387 12.50 -27.43 16.69
C TYR A 387 11.93 -28.41 17.72
N ALA A 388 11.40 -27.89 18.83
CA ALA A 388 10.87 -28.70 19.92
C ALA A 388 9.64 -29.54 19.47
N PRO A 389 9.63 -30.87 19.72
CA PRO A 389 8.53 -31.76 19.34
C PRO A 389 7.44 -31.89 20.42
N PHE A 390 7.50 -31.07 21.47
CA PHE A 390 6.56 -31.05 22.59
C PHE A 390 6.09 -29.61 22.84
N ALA A 391 4.87 -29.45 23.34
CA ALA A 391 4.40 -28.16 23.84
C ALA A 391 5.09 -27.84 25.17
N TRP A 392 5.43 -26.56 25.40
CA TRP A 392 6.00 -26.07 26.66
C TRP A 392 4.94 -25.57 27.66
N LEU A 393 3.67 -25.52 27.24
CA LEU A 393 2.54 -24.97 27.99
C LEU A 393 1.29 -25.83 27.77
N ASP A 394 0.49 -26.03 28.82
CA ASP A 394 -0.77 -26.78 28.75
C ASP A 394 -1.77 -26.11 27.79
N ASN A 395 -2.46 -26.93 26.98
CA ASN A 395 -3.36 -26.50 25.90
C ASN A 395 -2.69 -25.67 24.78
N TRP A 396 -1.35 -25.70 24.69
CA TRP A 396 -0.60 -25.14 23.56
C TRP A 396 -0.10 -26.23 22.61
N THR A 397 0.50 -25.82 21.49
CA THR A 397 1.10 -26.70 20.47
C THR A 397 2.63 -26.73 20.56
N ALA A 398 3.29 -27.61 19.82
CA ALA A 398 4.74 -27.76 19.80
C ALA A 398 5.40 -26.88 18.72
N ASP A 399 6.61 -26.37 18.97
CA ASP A 399 7.32 -25.45 18.07
C ASP A 399 7.52 -26.04 16.67
N ASN A 400 7.77 -27.35 16.58
CA ASN A 400 7.89 -28.02 15.28
C ASN A 400 6.57 -28.04 14.50
N LEU A 401 5.42 -28.16 15.16
CA LEU A 401 4.10 -28.11 14.53
C LEU A 401 3.74 -26.69 14.11
N ILE A 402 4.07 -25.67 14.92
CA ILE A 402 3.92 -24.25 14.53
C ILE A 402 4.73 -23.99 13.25
N TYR A 403 5.99 -24.43 13.22
CA TYR A 403 6.83 -24.21 12.05
C TYR A 403 6.27 -24.93 10.81
N LEU A 404 5.80 -26.18 10.96
CA LEU A 404 5.23 -26.99 9.87
C LEU A 404 3.92 -26.43 9.30
N ASP A 405 3.04 -25.87 10.14
CA ASP A 405 1.79 -25.25 9.70
C ASP A 405 2.05 -23.98 8.87
N LEU A 406 2.99 -23.14 9.33
CA LEU A 406 3.41 -21.89 8.68
C LEU A 406 4.16 -22.09 7.33
N MET A 407 4.36 -23.33 6.88
CA MET A 407 4.98 -23.64 5.58
C MET A 407 3.98 -23.58 4.42
N ALA A 408 2.69 -23.73 4.71
CA ALA A 408 1.63 -23.57 3.73
C ALA A 408 1.37 -22.07 3.47
N ASP A 409 1.74 -21.57 2.28
CA ASP A 409 1.27 -20.24 1.88
C ASP A 409 -0.23 -20.28 1.58
N ILE A 410 -0.89 -19.18 1.89
CA ILE A 410 -2.33 -18.96 1.76
C ILE A 410 -2.59 -17.93 0.66
N PRO A 411 -3.79 -17.84 0.05
CA PRO A 411 -4.04 -16.94 -1.09
C PRO A 411 -3.45 -15.54 -0.93
N MET A 412 -2.69 -15.06 -1.93
CA MET A 412 -2.18 -13.69 -1.91
C MET A 412 -3.33 -12.70 -2.07
N ARG A 413 -3.08 -11.41 -1.82
CA ARG A 413 -4.12 -10.37 -2.01
C ARG A 413 -4.71 -10.36 -3.42
N ILE A 414 -3.88 -10.64 -4.44
CA ILE A 414 -4.32 -10.71 -5.85
C ILE A 414 -5.27 -11.87 -6.05
N ASP A 415 -4.93 -13.06 -5.53
CA ASP A 415 -5.76 -14.27 -5.63
C ASP A 415 -7.07 -14.07 -4.88
N ALA A 416 -7.00 -13.63 -3.63
CA ALA A 416 -8.16 -13.38 -2.77
C ALA A 416 -9.10 -12.30 -3.35
N ARG A 417 -8.56 -11.29 -4.04
CA ARG A 417 -9.34 -10.30 -4.80
C ARG A 417 -10.04 -10.93 -6.01
N TRP A 418 -9.40 -11.86 -6.72
CA TRP A 418 -10.06 -12.62 -7.79
C TRP A 418 -11.13 -13.58 -7.24
N MET A 419 -10.86 -14.26 -6.12
CA MET A 419 -11.82 -15.12 -5.41
C MET A 419 -13.07 -14.33 -5.00
N TYR A 420 -12.89 -13.10 -4.50
CA TYR A 420 -13.97 -12.15 -4.20
C TYR A 420 -14.72 -11.70 -5.46
N LYS A 421 -14.02 -11.28 -6.53
CA LYS A 421 -14.64 -10.82 -7.79
C LYS A 421 -15.51 -11.91 -8.44
N TRP A 422 -15.06 -13.16 -8.40
CA TRP A 422 -15.75 -14.30 -9.01
C TRP A 422 -16.67 -15.05 -8.05
N LYS A 423 -16.77 -14.65 -6.77
CA LYS A 423 -17.59 -15.31 -5.73
C LYS A 423 -17.36 -16.83 -5.71
N VAL A 424 -16.10 -17.26 -5.66
CA VAL A 424 -15.76 -18.70 -5.69
C VAL A 424 -16.22 -19.43 -4.41
N PRO A 425 -16.51 -20.75 -4.45
CA PRO A 425 -16.78 -21.54 -3.25
C PRO A 425 -15.60 -21.53 -2.26
N ILE A 426 -15.88 -21.69 -0.97
CA ILE A 426 -14.88 -21.70 0.11
C ILE A 426 -14.95 -22.95 0.99
N PRO A 427 -13.87 -23.30 1.72
CA PRO A 427 -13.89 -24.37 2.72
C PRO A 427 -15.00 -24.16 3.75
N LYS A 428 -15.60 -25.26 4.20
CA LYS A 428 -16.81 -25.26 5.04
C LYS A 428 -16.61 -24.49 6.34
N GLU A 429 -15.44 -24.63 6.95
CA GLU A 429 -15.03 -23.97 8.20
C GLU A 429 -15.05 -22.43 8.07
N ILE A 430 -14.78 -21.92 6.86
CA ILE A 430 -14.87 -20.49 6.54
C ILE A 430 -16.32 -20.12 6.19
N ALA A 431 -17.06 -20.98 5.49
CA ALA A 431 -18.47 -20.76 5.17
C ALA A 431 -19.35 -20.64 6.43
N ASP A 432 -19.19 -21.55 7.38
CA ASP A 432 -19.89 -21.56 8.67
C ASP A 432 -19.61 -20.28 9.49
N LEU A 433 -18.39 -19.74 9.41
CA LEU A 433 -17.96 -18.51 10.11
C LEU A 433 -18.44 -17.23 9.42
N THR A 434 -18.34 -17.15 8.09
CA THR A 434 -18.75 -15.97 7.31
C THR A 434 -20.27 -15.90 7.09
N LYS A 435 -20.95 -17.05 7.19
CA LYS A 435 -22.35 -17.31 6.81
C LYS A 435 -22.61 -17.14 5.31
N SER A 436 -21.68 -17.66 4.50
CA SER A 436 -21.70 -17.61 3.03
C SER A 436 -20.93 -18.80 2.46
N ASP A 437 -21.54 -19.62 1.60
CA ASP A 437 -20.84 -20.72 0.90
C ASP A 437 -19.79 -20.24 -0.12
N TYR A 438 -19.77 -18.94 -0.39
CA TYR A 438 -18.93 -18.27 -1.39
C TYR A 438 -18.05 -17.17 -0.76
N PHE A 439 -16.90 -16.92 -1.36
CA PHE A 439 -15.89 -15.95 -0.90
C PHE A 439 -16.47 -14.53 -0.86
N ASP A 440 -16.63 -13.99 0.34
CA ASP A 440 -17.13 -12.63 0.61
C ASP A 440 -16.05 -11.72 1.20
N GLU A 441 -16.43 -10.49 1.51
CA GLU A 441 -15.56 -9.53 2.17
C GLU A 441 -15.07 -9.99 3.55
N LYS A 442 -15.79 -10.92 4.21
CA LYS A 442 -15.37 -11.52 5.49
C LYS A 442 -14.35 -12.65 5.25
N ALA A 443 -14.53 -13.47 4.22
CA ALA A 443 -13.52 -14.42 3.78
C ALA A 443 -12.22 -13.70 3.40
N LEU A 444 -12.31 -12.55 2.71
CA LEU A 444 -11.17 -11.69 2.43
C LEU A 444 -10.52 -11.14 3.70
N PHE A 445 -11.31 -10.67 4.67
CA PHE A 445 -10.83 -10.21 5.98
C PHE A 445 -10.03 -11.30 6.71
N LEU A 446 -10.50 -12.56 6.65
CA LEU A 446 -9.81 -13.70 7.24
C LEU A 446 -8.47 -13.97 6.55
N ILE A 447 -8.40 -13.98 5.20
CA ILE A 447 -7.12 -14.11 4.48
C ILE A 447 -6.15 -12.97 4.82
N VAL A 448 -6.64 -11.72 4.89
CA VAL A 448 -5.82 -10.55 5.27
C VAL A 448 -5.32 -10.68 6.71
N THR A 449 -6.11 -11.27 7.61
CA THR A 449 -5.72 -11.57 9.00
C THR A 449 -4.64 -12.65 9.05
N SER A 450 -4.88 -13.80 8.41
CA SER A 450 -3.96 -14.95 8.42
C SER A 450 -2.61 -14.65 7.75
N ARG A 451 -2.54 -13.69 6.81
CA ARG A 451 -1.27 -13.19 6.25
C ARG A 451 -0.49 -12.25 7.19
N GLY A 452 -0.81 -12.23 8.49
CA GLY A 452 -0.06 -11.50 9.51
C GLY A 452 -0.14 -9.98 9.39
N MET A 453 -1.16 -9.43 8.73
CA MET A 453 -1.28 -7.97 8.55
C MET A 453 -1.54 -7.28 9.90
N HIS A 454 -0.79 -6.21 10.15
CA HIS A 454 -0.90 -5.44 11.40
C HIS A 454 -2.37 -5.06 11.69
N PRO A 455 -2.96 -5.39 12.87
CA PRO A 455 -4.41 -5.39 13.09
C PRO A 455 -5.17 -4.13 12.65
N ARG A 456 -4.63 -2.94 12.93
CA ARG A 456 -5.23 -1.64 12.52
C ARG A 456 -5.37 -1.43 11.01
N TRP A 457 -4.74 -2.27 10.19
CA TRP A 457 -4.76 -2.19 8.72
C TRP A 457 -5.55 -3.32 8.05
N ILE A 458 -5.99 -4.36 8.78
CA ILE A 458 -6.74 -5.50 8.20
C ILE A 458 -8.01 -5.00 7.50
N GLU A 459 -8.83 -4.19 8.18
CA GLU A 459 -10.05 -3.65 7.61
C GLU A 459 -9.78 -2.68 6.42
N PRO A 460 -8.90 -1.65 6.54
CA PRO A 460 -8.52 -0.82 5.39
C PRO A 460 -8.00 -1.59 4.17
N ILE A 461 -7.19 -2.63 4.36
CA ILE A 461 -6.65 -3.46 3.26
C ILE A 461 -7.77 -4.29 2.64
N THR A 462 -8.65 -4.89 3.45
CA THR A 462 -9.80 -5.65 2.96
C THR A 462 -10.73 -4.78 2.10
N ILE A 463 -11.03 -3.56 2.60
CA ILE A 463 -11.81 -2.57 1.83
C ILE A 463 -11.09 -2.17 0.55
N ALA A 464 -9.77 -1.92 0.60
CA ALA A 464 -9.00 -1.53 -0.58
C ALA A 464 -9.02 -2.61 -1.67
N GLU A 465 -8.85 -3.89 -1.34
CA GLU A 465 -8.88 -4.97 -2.34
C GLU A 465 -10.31 -5.25 -2.86
N CYS A 466 -11.35 -5.16 -2.02
CA CYS A 466 -12.75 -5.19 -2.50
C CYS A 466 -13.04 -4.04 -3.49
N MET A 467 -12.53 -2.84 -3.24
CA MET A 467 -12.66 -1.69 -4.16
C MET A 467 -11.83 -1.89 -5.43
N ASN A 468 -10.70 -2.59 -5.35
CA ASN A 468 -9.80 -2.92 -6.46
C ASN A 468 -10.45 -3.93 -7.43
N ALA A 469 -11.34 -4.80 -6.94
CA ALA A 469 -12.16 -5.69 -7.79
C ALA A 469 -13.14 -4.93 -8.70
N LEU A 470 -13.55 -3.71 -8.32
CA LEU A 470 -14.53 -2.86 -9.02
C LEU A 470 -13.89 -1.84 -10.00
N ALA A 471 -12.62 -2.07 -10.39
CA ALA A 471 -11.85 -1.13 -11.20
C ALA A 471 -12.34 -0.99 -12.65
N GLU A 472 -12.96 -2.03 -13.21
CA GLU A 472 -13.52 -2.04 -14.57
C GLU A 472 -14.82 -1.24 -14.62
N GLU A 473 -15.70 -1.45 -13.64
CA GLU A 473 -16.98 -0.76 -13.44
C GLU A 473 -16.75 0.75 -13.24
N ARG A 474 -15.76 1.09 -12.39
CA ARG A 474 -15.25 2.46 -12.23
C ARG A 474 -14.74 3.06 -13.55
N THR A 475 -14.16 2.24 -14.43
CA THR A 475 -13.62 2.65 -15.75
C THR A 475 -14.72 2.85 -16.80
N TYR A 476 -15.78 2.03 -16.78
CA TYR A 476 -16.97 2.25 -17.61
C TYR A 476 -17.71 3.52 -17.17
N ALA A 477 -17.97 3.68 -15.86
CA ALA A 477 -18.61 4.87 -15.31
C ALA A 477 -17.87 6.16 -15.70
N ARG A 478 -16.54 6.20 -15.49
CA ARG A 478 -15.66 7.29 -15.94
C ARG A 478 -15.86 7.68 -17.39
N THR A 479 -15.98 6.69 -18.28
CA THR A 479 -16.10 6.89 -19.72
C THR A 479 -17.45 7.50 -20.09
N GLY A 480 -18.54 7.11 -19.41
CA GLY A 480 -19.85 7.76 -19.53
C GLY A 480 -19.83 9.25 -19.14
N VAL A 481 -19.19 9.58 -18.01
CA VAL A 481 -19.08 10.99 -17.54
C VAL A 481 -18.22 11.83 -18.51
N ILE A 482 -17.11 11.29 -19.01
CA ILE A 482 -16.27 11.97 -20.02
C ILE A 482 -17.04 12.22 -21.32
N ASN A 483 -17.81 11.24 -21.81
CA ASN A 483 -18.63 11.41 -23.00
C ASN A 483 -19.73 12.48 -22.79
N ALA A 484 -20.39 12.49 -21.63
CA ALA A 484 -21.36 13.54 -21.29
C ALA A 484 -20.73 14.94 -21.30
N PHE A 485 -19.46 15.09 -20.93
CA PHE A 485 -18.73 16.33 -21.16
C PHE A 485 -18.41 16.55 -22.63
N LYS A 486 -17.84 15.57 -23.34
CA LYS A 486 -17.41 15.70 -24.74
C LYS A 486 -18.55 16.21 -25.63
N GLU A 487 -19.72 15.57 -25.56
CA GLU A 487 -20.93 15.89 -26.33
C GLU A 487 -21.70 17.14 -25.83
N GLY A 488 -21.15 17.91 -24.88
CA GLY A 488 -21.74 19.17 -24.41
C GLY A 488 -22.82 19.06 -23.33
N PHE A 489 -23.36 17.86 -23.05
CA PHE A 489 -24.41 17.64 -22.04
C PHE A 489 -23.98 17.91 -20.58
N MET A 490 -22.68 18.07 -20.32
CA MET A 490 -22.11 18.30 -18.98
C MET A 490 -21.06 19.41 -18.99
N ALA A 491 -21.08 20.28 -17.98
CA ALA A 491 -20.04 21.29 -17.75
C ALA A 491 -18.77 20.67 -17.13
N LEU A 492 -17.62 21.33 -17.27
CA LEU A 492 -16.33 20.83 -16.75
C LEU A 492 -16.37 20.57 -15.23
N ASP A 493 -17.06 21.44 -14.48
CA ASP A 493 -17.25 21.29 -13.04
C ASP A 493 -18.14 20.08 -12.69
N GLY A 494 -19.10 19.73 -13.55
CA GLY A 494 -19.90 18.51 -13.43
C GLY A 494 -19.06 17.26 -13.64
N LEU A 495 -18.25 17.24 -14.69
CA LEU A 495 -17.28 16.16 -14.95
C LEU A 495 -16.36 15.93 -13.74
N SER A 496 -15.77 17.01 -13.21
CA SER A 496 -14.89 16.93 -12.05
C SER A 496 -15.64 16.47 -10.78
N LYS A 497 -16.84 16.97 -10.51
CA LYS A 497 -17.66 16.53 -9.35
C LYS A 497 -18.00 15.06 -9.43
N THR A 498 -18.57 14.58 -10.54
CA THR A 498 -18.99 13.18 -10.69
C THR A 498 -17.80 12.21 -10.69
N LEU A 499 -16.63 12.60 -11.20
CA LEU A 499 -15.42 11.77 -11.04
C LEU A 499 -14.86 11.79 -9.60
N SER A 500 -15.02 12.91 -8.86
CA SER A 500 -14.57 13.01 -7.45
C SER A 500 -15.45 12.24 -6.46
N HIS A 501 -16.67 11.86 -6.83
CA HIS A 501 -17.53 10.90 -6.14
C HIS A 501 -18.54 10.32 -7.13
N LEU A 502 -18.40 9.03 -7.46
CA LEU A 502 -19.30 8.30 -8.36
C LEU A 502 -20.53 7.77 -7.61
N THR A 503 -20.30 7.04 -6.51
CA THR A 503 -21.34 6.39 -5.68
C THR A 503 -20.73 5.85 -4.38
N ASP A 504 -21.55 5.45 -3.42
CA ASP A 504 -21.14 4.63 -2.26
C ASP A 504 -21.37 3.13 -2.55
N VAL A 505 -20.41 2.28 -2.18
CA VAL A 505 -20.60 0.82 -2.10
C VAL A 505 -20.57 0.36 -0.64
N LYS A 506 -21.26 -0.74 -0.32
CA LYS A 506 -21.29 -1.33 1.02
C LYS A 506 -20.25 -2.46 1.11
N ILE A 507 -19.26 -2.33 2.00
CA ILE A 507 -18.20 -3.32 2.22
C ILE A 507 -17.96 -3.43 3.73
N LEU A 508 -17.92 -4.66 4.28
CA LEU A 508 -17.80 -4.91 5.74
C LEU A 508 -18.83 -4.09 6.56
N ASP A 509 -20.07 -4.08 6.08
CA ASP A 509 -21.19 -3.26 6.57
C ASP A 509 -21.02 -1.73 6.55
N LYS A 510 -19.87 -1.20 6.13
CA LYS A 510 -19.59 0.24 6.01
C LYS A 510 -19.84 0.76 4.60
N LYS A 511 -20.21 2.05 4.50
CA LYS A 511 -20.27 2.77 3.21
C LYS A 511 -18.88 3.25 2.81
N VAL A 512 -18.48 2.96 1.58
CA VAL A 512 -17.17 3.30 1.03
C VAL A 512 -17.36 4.07 -0.29
N PRO A 513 -16.90 5.34 -0.39
CA PRO A 513 -17.12 6.15 -1.57
C PRO A 513 -16.18 5.77 -2.72
N VAL A 514 -16.76 5.40 -3.87
CA VAL A 514 -16.04 5.18 -5.13
C VAL A 514 -15.71 6.53 -5.76
N ARG A 515 -14.42 6.83 -5.93
CA ARG A 515 -13.93 8.11 -6.46
C ARG A 515 -12.62 7.97 -7.21
N PHE A 516 -12.34 8.93 -8.09
CA PHE A 516 -11.01 9.17 -8.65
C PHE A 516 -10.19 10.08 -7.73
N LEU A 517 -8.87 9.89 -7.74
CA LEU A 517 -7.91 10.80 -7.14
C LEU A 517 -7.95 12.14 -7.89
N GLU A 518 -7.70 13.25 -7.19
CA GLU A 518 -7.82 14.59 -7.77
C GLU A 518 -6.90 14.80 -9.00
N GLY A 519 -5.70 14.20 -8.98
CA GLY A 519 -4.79 14.18 -10.14
C GLY A 519 -5.36 13.40 -11.34
N GLU A 520 -6.01 12.26 -11.11
CA GLU A 520 -6.73 11.53 -12.17
C GLU A 520 -7.87 12.38 -12.73
N VAL A 521 -8.67 13.02 -11.86
CA VAL A 521 -9.77 13.93 -12.28
C VAL A 521 -9.23 15.07 -13.15
N LYS A 522 -8.09 15.68 -12.78
CA LYS A 522 -7.44 16.76 -13.56
C LYS A 522 -6.95 16.26 -14.93
N LEU A 523 -6.30 15.10 -15.00
CA LEU A 523 -5.84 14.50 -16.26
C LEU A 523 -6.99 14.11 -17.19
N LEU A 524 -8.05 13.50 -16.63
CA LEU A 524 -9.25 13.11 -17.39
C LEU A 524 -10.04 14.32 -17.87
N ALA A 525 -10.11 15.40 -17.06
CA ALA A 525 -10.68 16.68 -17.48
C ALA A 525 -9.84 17.38 -18.56
N LEU A 526 -8.51 17.29 -18.51
CA LEU A 526 -7.63 17.81 -19.56
C LEU A 526 -7.85 17.06 -20.89
N ARG A 527 -7.89 15.72 -20.86
CA ARG A 527 -8.25 14.92 -22.03
C ARG A 527 -9.62 15.31 -22.58
N ALA A 528 -10.64 15.33 -21.73
CA ALA A 528 -12.02 15.59 -22.15
C ALA A 528 -12.19 16.96 -22.86
N LYS A 529 -11.39 17.97 -22.48
CA LYS A 529 -11.31 19.26 -23.20
C LYS A 529 -10.78 19.10 -24.61
N TYR A 530 -9.66 18.38 -24.81
CA TYR A 530 -9.12 18.14 -26.15
C TYR A 530 -10.09 17.33 -27.00
N ASP A 531 -10.68 16.26 -26.44
CA ASP A 531 -11.69 15.45 -27.11
C ASP A 531 -12.88 16.34 -27.59
N ARG A 532 -13.41 17.23 -26.73
CA ARG A 532 -14.45 18.21 -27.10
C ARG A 532 -13.98 19.23 -28.16
N ALA A 533 -12.77 19.75 -28.03
CA ALA A 533 -12.23 20.75 -28.96
C ALA A 533 -12.12 20.19 -30.38
N LEU A 534 -11.63 18.94 -30.50
CA LEU A 534 -11.45 18.25 -31.77
C LEU A 534 -12.78 17.97 -32.47
N ASP A 535 -13.84 17.59 -31.76
CA ASP A 535 -15.15 17.33 -32.38
C ASP A 535 -15.76 18.62 -32.95
N ILE A 536 -15.79 19.72 -32.18
CA ILE A 536 -16.29 21.02 -32.64
C ILE A 536 -15.51 21.50 -33.87
N LEU A 537 -14.17 21.42 -33.81
CA LEU A 537 -13.31 21.87 -34.91
C LEU A 537 -13.41 21.01 -36.16
N ARG A 538 -13.64 19.70 -36.03
CA ARG A 538 -13.84 18.81 -37.19
C ARG A 538 -15.15 19.13 -37.91
N ASP A 539 -16.22 19.41 -37.18
CA ASP A 539 -17.51 19.75 -37.79
C ASP A 539 -17.51 21.15 -38.41
N TYR A 540 -16.91 22.14 -37.74
CA TYR A 540 -16.73 23.47 -38.33
C TYR A 540 -15.84 23.45 -39.59
N PHE A 541 -14.76 22.66 -39.59
CA PHE A 541 -13.95 22.42 -40.77
C PHE A 541 -14.73 21.74 -41.91
N ARG A 542 -15.57 20.75 -41.62
CA ARG A 542 -16.41 20.08 -42.63
C ARG A 542 -17.35 21.05 -43.33
N ASP A 543 -18.01 21.94 -42.59
CA ASP A 543 -18.94 22.93 -43.18
C ASP A 543 -18.19 24.04 -43.94
N LEU A 544 -17.08 24.57 -43.42
CA LEU A 544 -16.27 25.55 -44.16
C LEU A 544 -15.64 24.96 -45.42
N LEU A 545 -15.14 23.72 -45.36
CA LEU A 545 -14.64 23.00 -46.54
C LEU A 545 -15.77 22.80 -47.56
N ARG A 546 -16.99 22.47 -47.12
CA ARG A 546 -18.15 22.45 -48.03
C ARG A 546 -18.33 23.83 -48.66
N GLY A 547 -18.28 24.92 -47.89
CA GLY A 547 -18.34 26.30 -48.40
C GLY A 547 -17.28 26.65 -49.45
N VAL A 548 -16.02 26.20 -49.27
CA VAL A 548 -14.95 26.38 -50.27
C VAL A 548 -15.22 25.57 -51.54
N THR A 549 -15.59 24.29 -51.39
CA THR A 549 -15.88 23.42 -52.54
C THR A 549 -17.15 23.85 -53.28
N GLU A 550 -18.12 24.44 -52.58
CA GLU A 550 -19.29 25.08 -53.16
C GLU A 550 -19.00 26.51 -53.65
N ASN A 551 -17.76 27.01 -53.59
CA ASN A 551 -17.37 28.35 -54.06
C ASN A 551 -18.23 29.47 -53.45
N ILE A 552 -18.62 29.30 -52.18
CA ILE A 552 -19.30 30.31 -51.35
C ILE A 552 -18.25 31.20 -50.67
N ILE A 553 -17.10 30.64 -50.30
CA ILE A 553 -15.93 31.32 -49.72
C ILE A 553 -14.63 30.90 -50.43
N PRO A 554 -13.59 31.75 -50.49
CA PRO A 554 -12.25 31.35 -50.93
C PRO A 554 -11.55 30.48 -49.88
N PHE A 555 -10.48 29.77 -50.28
CA PHE A 555 -9.70 28.91 -49.37
C PHE A 555 -9.09 29.70 -48.20
N ASP A 556 -8.52 30.88 -48.47
CA ASP A 556 -8.04 31.82 -47.44
C ASP A 556 -9.15 32.25 -46.46
N GLY A 557 -10.38 32.37 -46.95
CA GLY A 557 -11.55 32.69 -46.14
C GLY A 557 -11.89 31.56 -45.17
N MET A 558 -11.69 30.30 -45.56
CA MET A 558 -11.79 29.16 -44.65
C MET A 558 -10.64 29.16 -43.64
N THR A 559 -9.39 29.35 -44.05
CA THR A 559 -8.25 29.25 -43.13
C THR A 559 -8.26 30.36 -42.09
N GLU A 560 -8.58 31.61 -42.44
CA GLU A 560 -8.77 32.67 -41.44
C GLU A 560 -10.01 32.44 -40.55
N SER A 561 -11.13 31.94 -41.09
CA SER A 561 -12.29 31.57 -40.26
C SER A 561 -11.96 30.46 -39.23
N LEU A 562 -11.24 29.43 -39.67
CA LEU A 562 -10.72 28.37 -38.79
C LEU A 562 -9.73 28.94 -37.76
N LYS A 563 -8.84 29.85 -38.15
CA LYS A 563 -7.84 30.47 -37.27
C LYS A 563 -8.48 31.32 -36.18
N VAL A 564 -9.57 32.02 -36.49
CA VAL A 564 -10.41 32.72 -35.50
C VAL A 564 -11.09 31.74 -34.56
N GLU A 565 -11.76 30.70 -35.07
CA GLU A 565 -12.56 29.79 -34.24
C GLU A 565 -11.71 28.82 -33.40
N VAL A 566 -10.58 28.32 -33.94
CA VAL A 566 -9.58 27.56 -33.17
C VAL A 566 -9.08 28.40 -31.99
N LYS A 567 -8.80 29.69 -32.21
CA LYS A 567 -8.36 30.62 -31.16
C LYS A 567 -9.47 30.87 -30.12
N ALA A 568 -10.74 30.98 -30.54
CA ALA A 568 -11.88 31.10 -29.64
C ALA A 568 -12.07 29.84 -28.77
N ILE A 569 -12.05 28.64 -29.37
CA ILE A 569 -12.20 27.34 -28.70
C ILE A 569 -11.02 27.07 -27.75
N ALA A 570 -9.79 27.37 -28.18
CA ALA A 570 -8.58 27.27 -27.35
C ALA A 570 -8.67 28.14 -26.09
N GLN A 571 -9.19 29.37 -26.22
CA GLN A 571 -9.44 30.27 -25.08
C GLN A 571 -10.58 29.75 -24.19
N ALA A 572 -11.71 29.33 -24.77
CA ALA A 572 -12.89 28.88 -24.04
C ALA A 572 -12.62 27.60 -23.21
N LEU A 573 -11.91 26.63 -23.80
CA LEU A 573 -11.56 25.37 -23.13
C LEU A 573 -10.24 25.45 -22.33
N LYS A 574 -9.50 26.57 -22.44
CA LYS A 574 -8.20 26.80 -21.81
C LYS A 574 -7.19 25.71 -22.23
N LEU A 575 -6.90 25.67 -23.54
CA LEU A 575 -5.97 24.78 -24.23
C LEU A 575 -4.91 25.65 -24.95
N PRO A 576 -3.86 26.13 -24.25
CA PRO A 576 -3.01 27.22 -24.75
C PRO A 576 -2.20 26.87 -26.01
N ASN A 577 -1.95 25.58 -26.25
CA ASN A 577 -1.17 25.09 -27.39
C ASN A 577 -2.05 24.67 -28.59
N LEU A 578 -3.38 24.83 -28.49
CA LEU A 578 -4.30 24.54 -29.58
C LEU A 578 -4.35 25.74 -30.55
N ALA A 579 -3.70 25.60 -31.70
CA ALA A 579 -3.63 26.61 -32.75
C ALA A 579 -3.85 25.99 -34.13
N LEU A 580 -4.12 26.81 -35.14
CA LEU A 580 -4.22 26.36 -36.52
C LEU A 580 -2.81 26.13 -37.10
N ASP A 581 -2.53 24.92 -37.59
CA ASP A 581 -1.32 24.65 -38.36
C ASP A 581 -1.50 25.10 -39.82
N GLU A 582 -1.10 26.33 -40.11
CA GLU A 582 -1.12 26.88 -41.48
C GLU A 582 -0.27 26.07 -42.48
N SER A 583 0.74 25.32 -42.02
CA SER A 583 1.57 24.49 -42.91
C SER A 583 0.80 23.25 -43.37
N TYR A 584 0.05 22.61 -42.46
CA TYR A 584 -0.88 21.53 -42.81
C TYR A 584 -1.98 22.01 -43.77
N TYR A 585 -2.62 23.15 -43.51
CA TYR A 585 -3.70 23.62 -44.38
C TYR A 585 -3.23 24.04 -45.77
N LYS A 586 -1.99 24.55 -45.94
CA LYS A 586 -1.40 24.80 -47.27
C LYS A 586 -1.23 23.52 -48.10
N LEU A 587 -0.98 22.37 -47.46
CA LEU A 587 -0.97 21.06 -48.15
C LEU A 587 -2.38 20.59 -48.54
N TYR A 588 -3.43 21.13 -47.92
CA TYR A 588 -4.83 20.77 -48.18
C TYR A 588 -5.48 21.61 -49.30
N GLU A 589 -4.91 22.77 -49.65
CA GLU A 589 -5.46 23.67 -50.68
C GLU A 589 -5.68 22.98 -52.05
N PRO A 590 -4.72 22.21 -52.62
CA PRO A 590 -4.93 21.51 -53.89
C PRO A 590 -6.05 20.46 -53.85
N VAL A 591 -6.34 19.91 -52.66
CA VAL A 591 -7.42 18.95 -52.43
C VAL A 591 -8.78 19.66 -52.47
N ALA A 592 -8.90 20.80 -51.78
CA ALA A 592 -10.11 21.62 -51.80
C ALA A 592 -10.39 22.19 -53.21
N GLU A 593 -9.35 22.64 -53.92
CA GLU A 593 -9.36 23.00 -55.35
C GLU A 593 -9.97 21.92 -56.25
N SER A 594 -9.55 20.66 -56.06
CA SER A 594 -10.02 19.51 -56.82
C SER A 594 -11.50 19.22 -56.54
N LEU A 595 -11.88 19.18 -55.25
CA LEU A 595 -13.27 18.99 -54.83
C LEU A 595 -14.19 20.13 -55.32
N ARG A 596 -13.70 21.37 -55.39
CA ARG A 596 -14.43 22.52 -55.95
C ARG A 596 -14.79 22.32 -57.43
N LYS A 597 -13.89 21.71 -58.21
CA LYS A 597 -14.14 21.37 -59.63
C LYS A 597 -15.26 20.33 -59.74
N VAL A 598 -15.28 19.31 -58.87
CA VAL A 598 -16.35 18.28 -58.81
C VAL A 598 -17.71 18.91 -58.43
N ARG A 599 -17.79 19.63 -57.30
CA ARG A 599 -19.03 20.29 -56.83
C ARG A 599 -19.61 21.27 -57.85
N THR A 600 -18.77 21.93 -58.64
CA THR A 600 -19.21 22.83 -59.71
C THR A 600 -19.93 22.07 -60.83
N VAL A 601 -19.44 20.89 -61.23
CA VAL A 601 -20.12 20.03 -62.22
C VAL A 601 -21.43 19.46 -61.66
N GLU A 602 -21.46 19.05 -60.38
CA GLU A 602 -22.70 18.61 -59.71
C GLU A 602 -23.79 19.70 -59.74
N ARG A 603 -23.44 20.97 -59.48
CA ARG A 603 -24.38 22.10 -59.61
C ARG A 603 -24.88 22.30 -61.04
N ILE A 604 -23.99 22.19 -62.03
CA ILE A 604 -24.37 22.34 -63.44
C ILE A 604 -25.36 21.23 -63.83
N ARG A 605 -25.10 19.98 -63.43
CA ARG A 605 -26.04 18.85 -63.55
C ARG A 605 -27.38 19.14 -62.84
N TYR A 606 -27.35 19.71 -61.62
CA TYR A 606 -28.55 20.08 -60.87
C TYR A 606 -29.37 21.19 -61.54
N TRP A 607 -28.76 22.26 -62.04
CA TRP A 607 -29.46 23.33 -62.77
C TRP A 607 -30.08 22.80 -64.06
N TYR A 608 -29.33 22.01 -64.84
CA TYR A 608 -29.84 21.41 -66.05
C TYR A 608 -30.98 20.43 -65.80
N ARG A 609 -31.06 19.73 -64.66
CA ARG A 609 -32.23 18.90 -64.30
C ARG A 609 -33.56 19.67 -64.35
N TYR A 610 -33.59 20.93 -63.88
CA TYR A 610 -34.80 21.76 -63.92
C TYR A 610 -35.05 22.37 -65.30
N MET A 611 -34.00 22.63 -66.08
CA MET A 611 -34.13 23.10 -67.46
C MET A 611 -34.59 21.98 -68.40
N LEU A 612 -34.07 20.75 -68.23
CA LEU A 612 -34.40 19.56 -69.01
C LEU A 612 -35.91 19.31 -69.03
N TYR A 613 -36.60 19.41 -67.90
CA TYR A 613 -38.07 19.32 -67.87
C TYR A 613 -38.73 20.34 -68.82
N LYS A 614 -38.31 21.61 -68.80
CA LYS A 614 -38.85 22.65 -69.69
C LYS A 614 -38.47 22.46 -71.16
N ILE A 615 -37.28 21.93 -71.43
CA ILE A 615 -36.78 21.65 -72.79
C ILE A 615 -37.55 20.45 -73.39
N LEU A 616 -37.70 19.37 -72.62
CA LEU A 616 -38.52 18.20 -72.97
C LEU A 616 -39.98 18.60 -73.21
N TYR A 617 -40.58 19.45 -72.36
CA TYR A 617 -41.93 19.95 -72.58
C TYR A 617 -42.02 20.81 -73.86
N ARG A 618 -41.14 21.80 -74.05
CA ARG A 618 -41.12 22.63 -75.27
C ARG A 618 -40.99 21.78 -76.54
N PHE A 619 -40.16 20.74 -76.54
CA PHE A 619 -40.07 19.80 -77.64
C PHE A 619 -41.39 19.01 -77.81
N SER A 620 -41.88 18.38 -76.73
CA SER A 620 -43.09 17.54 -76.78
C SER A 620 -44.37 18.28 -77.21
N GLU A 621 -44.46 19.58 -76.91
CA GLU A 621 -45.61 20.41 -77.26
C GLU A 621 -45.46 21.10 -78.64
N GLY A 622 -44.35 20.85 -79.36
CA GLY A 622 -44.10 21.39 -80.71
C GLY A 622 -43.53 22.81 -80.73
N TYR A 623 -43.10 23.36 -79.59
CA TYR A 623 -42.48 24.68 -79.46
C TYR A 623 -40.94 24.68 -79.61
N MET A 624 -40.36 23.61 -80.17
CA MET A 624 -38.92 23.41 -80.42
C MET A 624 -38.75 22.32 -81.49
N SER A 625 -37.79 22.47 -82.41
CA SER A 625 -37.51 21.47 -83.45
C SER A 625 -36.57 20.34 -82.98
N GLU A 626 -36.50 19.22 -83.70
CA GLU A 626 -35.58 18.12 -83.36
C GLU A 626 -34.09 18.53 -83.51
N GLU A 627 -33.77 19.43 -84.45
CA GLU A 627 -32.42 20.00 -84.57
C GLU A 627 -32.09 20.95 -83.40
N GLU A 628 -33.02 21.83 -83.02
CA GLU A 628 -32.88 22.75 -81.87
C GLU A 628 -32.74 21.97 -80.55
N PHE A 629 -33.53 20.91 -80.38
CA PHE A 629 -33.48 20.01 -79.23
C PHE A 629 -32.13 19.28 -79.15
N ASN A 630 -31.70 18.59 -80.22
CA ASN A 630 -30.46 17.82 -80.21
C ASN A 630 -29.24 18.71 -79.93
N LYS A 631 -29.16 19.89 -80.57
CA LYS A 631 -28.10 20.88 -80.28
C LYS A 631 -28.12 21.34 -78.82
N THR A 632 -29.30 21.58 -78.25
CA THR A 632 -29.44 21.97 -76.83
C THR A 632 -28.95 20.86 -75.90
N ILE A 633 -29.23 19.59 -76.23
CA ILE A 633 -28.72 18.43 -75.48
C ILE A 633 -27.20 18.30 -75.58
N ASP A 634 -26.59 18.54 -76.75
CA ASP A 634 -25.13 18.51 -76.91
C ASP A 634 -24.40 19.57 -76.05
N GLU A 635 -24.96 20.79 -75.98
CA GLU A 635 -24.43 21.85 -75.11
C GLU A 635 -24.57 21.47 -73.62
N ILE A 636 -25.65 20.79 -73.23
CA ILE A 636 -25.84 20.24 -71.88
C ILE A 636 -24.80 19.16 -71.57
N VAL A 637 -24.61 18.17 -72.45
CA VAL A 637 -23.66 17.05 -72.28
C VAL A 637 -22.24 17.55 -72.07
N LYS A 638 -21.80 18.49 -72.91
CA LYS A 638 -20.48 19.13 -72.82
C LYS A 638 -20.26 19.86 -71.48
N ASN A 639 -21.24 20.64 -71.04
CA ASN A 639 -21.11 21.49 -69.85
C ASN A 639 -21.29 20.72 -68.54
N ALA A 640 -22.20 19.75 -68.51
CA ALA A 640 -22.47 18.86 -67.38
C ALA A 640 -21.51 17.67 -67.28
N LYS A 641 -20.64 17.49 -68.30
CA LYS A 641 -19.75 16.33 -68.48
C LYS A 641 -20.50 15.02 -68.32
N LEU A 642 -21.55 14.85 -69.12
CA LEU A 642 -22.33 13.61 -69.22
C LEU A 642 -21.64 12.61 -70.17
N THR A 643 -21.98 11.33 -70.06
CA THR A 643 -21.56 10.31 -71.04
C THR A 643 -22.52 10.24 -72.24
N ASP A 644 -22.10 9.53 -73.31
CA ASP A 644 -22.95 9.35 -74.50
C ASP A 644 -24.16 8.45 -74.23
N GLU A 645 -24.08 7.54 -73.26
CA GLU A 645 -25.23 6.76 -72.77
C GLU A 645 -26.20 7.63 -71.96
N GLU A 646 -25.69 8.53 -71.09
CA GLU A 646 -26.52 9.53 -70.40
C GLU A 646 -27.26 10.45 -71.41
N LYS A 647 -26.63 10.75 -72.55
CA LYS A 647 -27.25 11.52 -73.66
C LYS A 647 -28.41 10.77 -74.32
N GLN A 648 -28.25 9.48 -74.63
CA GLN A 648 -29.28 8.69 -75.35
C GLN A 648 -30.61 8.65 -74.59
N VAL A 649 -30.59 8.47 -73.27
CA VAL A 649 -31.80 8.40 -72.43
C VAL A 649 -32.68 9.66 -72.58
N PHE A 650 -32.07 10.85 -72.72
CA PHE A 650 -32.82 12.09 -72.88
C PHE A 650 -33.53 12.20 -74.25
N THR A 651 -32.96 11.65 -75.33
CA THR A 651 -33.58 11.73 -76.66
C THR A 651 -34.73 10.74 -76.81
N GLU A 652 -34.65 9.57 -76.17
CA GLU A 652 -35.73 8.58 -76.13
C GLU A 652 -36.96 9.08 -75.34
N VAL A 653 -36.74 9.63 -74.13
CA VAL A 653 -37.80 10.22 -73.30
C VAL A 653 -38.50 11.39 -74.01
N ALA A 654 -37.75 12.23 -74.74
CA ALA A 654 -38.30 13.35 -75.49
C ALA A 654 -39.32 12.92 -76.55
N LYS A 655 -39.03 11.83 -77.29
CA LYS A 655 -39.91 11.31 -78.35
C LYS A 655 -41.20 10.72 -77.78
N LEU A 656 -41.11 9.96 -76.69
CA LEU A 656 -42.28 9.40 -76.00
C LEU A 656 -43.23 10.50 -75.49
N MET A 657 -42.69 11.62 -74.97
CA MET A 657 -43.51 12.76 -74.55
C MET A 657 -44.24 13.44 -75.72
N TYR A 658 -43.57 13.64 -76.86
CA TYR A 658 -44.14 14.26 -78.06
C TYR A 658 -45.38 13.51 -78.58
N GLU A 659 -45.27 12.18 -78.69
CA GLU A 659 -46.39 11.34 -79.13
C GLU A 659 -47.63 11.44 -78.22
N GLY A 660 -47.41 11.58 -76.91
CA GLY A 660 -48.49 11.70 -75.92
C GLY A 660 -49.26 13.02 -76.06
N PHE A 661 -48.55 14.14 -76.19
CA PHE A 661 -49.17 15.46 -76.36
C PHE A 661 -49.93 15.58 -77.69
N TYR A 662 -49.34 15.06 -78.78
CA TYR A 662 -49.95 15.07 -80.11
C TYR A 662 -51.33 14.42 -80.12
N LYS A 663 -51.46 13.22 -79.52
CA LYS A 663 -52.72 12.47 -79.42
C LYS A 663 -53.78 13.22 -78.58
N LYS A 664 -53.38 13.84 -77.47
CA LYS A 664 -54.29 14.63 -76.59
C LYS A 664 -54.87 15.85 -77.31
N THR A 665 -54.03 16.63 -77.99
CA THR A 665 -54.45 17.90 -78.63
C THR A 665 -55.50 17.66 -79.73
N LEU A 666 -55.43 16.53 -80.44
CA LEU A 666 -56.46 16.11 -81.39
C LEU A 666 -57.81 15.79 -80.71
N ALA A 667 -57.79 15.20 -79.50
CA ALA A 667 -58.97 14.85 -78.74
C ALA A 667 -59.72 16.06 -78.17
N ASP A 668 -59.01 17.03 -77.55
CA ASP A 668 -59.60 18.27 -77.05
C ASP A 668 -60.29 19.06 -78.20
N GLY A 669 -59.71 19.02 -79.40
CA GLY A 669 -60.27 19.60 -80.63
C GLY A 669 -61.59 18.99 -81.10
N ILE A 670 -61.91 17.75 -80.69
CA ILE A 670 -63.21 17.10 -80.97
C ILE A 670 -64.25 17.57 -79.94
N LEU A 671 -63.91 17.54 -78.65
CA LEU A 671 -64.81 17.96 -77.55
C LEU A 671 -65.27 19.42 -77.69
N HIS A 672 -64.38 20.32 -78.11
CA HIS A 672 -64.73 21.71 -78.39
C HIS A 672 -65.66 21.92 -79.61
N LYS A 673 -65.92 20.90 -80.44
CA LYS A 673 -66.98 20.93 -81.46
C LYS A 673 -68.34 20.57 -80.82
N VAL A 674 -68.38 19.57 -79.94
CA VAL A 674 -69.59 19.13 -79.21
C VAL A 674 -70.15 20.26 -78.34
N ARG A 675 -69.30 20.94 -77.56
CA ARG A 675 -69.71 22.06 -76.68
C ARG A 675 -70.35 23.25 -77.44
N ARG A 676 -70.16 23.34 -78.76
CA ARG A 676 -70.74 24.36 -79.65
C ARG A 676 -71.90 23.83 -80.50
N GLY A 677 -72.33 22.58 -80.31
CA GLY A 677 -73.39 21.94 -81.10
C GLY A 677 -73.00 21.61 -82.55
N VAL A 678 -71.70 21.61 -82.88
CA VAL A 678 -71.19 21.44 -84.26
C VAL A 678 -71.12 19.97 -84.69
N ILE A 679 -71.01 19.04 -83.74
CA ILE A 679 -71.12 17.59 -83.96
C ILE A 679 -71.94 16.96 -82.85
N ASP A 680 -72.65 15.87 -83.19
CA ASP A 680 -73.41 15.04 -82.25
C ASP A 680 -72.46 14.31 -81.26
N PRO A 681 -72.83 14.20 -79.96
CA PRO A 681 -72.10 13.40 -78.96
C PRO A 681 -71.66 12.00 -79.42
N LYS A 682 -72.50 11.27 -80.15
CA LYS A 682 -72.18 9.92 -80.65
C LYS A 682 -71.04 9.94 -81.66
N LYS A 683 -71.05 10.91 -82.59
CA LYS A 683 -70.00 11.04 -83.61
C LYS A 683 -68.68 11.48 -82.98
N ALA A 684 -68.72 12.28 -81.92
CA ALA A 684 -67.53 12.62 -81.16
C ALA A 684 -66.89 11.40 -80.50
N LYS A 685 -67.68 10.45 -79.98
CA LYS A 685 -67.16 9.19 -79.40
C LYS A 685 -66.33 8.39 -80.42
N GLU A 686 -66.84 8.21 -81.64
CA GLU A 686 -66.11 7.48 -82.70
C GLU A 686 -64.80 8.15 -83.12
N GLU A 687 -64.77 9.48 -83.25
CA GLU A 687 -63.55 10.23 -83.60
C GLU A 687 -62.50 10.15 -82.48
N LEU A 688 -62.93 10.11 -81.20
CA LEU A 688 -62.04 9.96 -80.04
C LEU A 688 -61.44 8.55 -79.93
N VAL A 689 -62.23 7.49 -80.13
CA VAL A 689 -61.73 6.10 -80.08
C VAL A 689 -60.67 5.83 -81.15
N LYS A 690 -60.81 6.42 -82.35
CA LYS A 690 -59.81 6.33 -83.44
C LYS A 690 -58.45 6.96 -83.10
N LEU A 691 -58.36 7.81 -82.08
CA LEU A 691 -57.09 8.35 -81.56
C LEU A 691 -56.41 7.42 -80.53
N GLY A 692 -57.01 6.26 -80.22
CA GLY A 692 -56.51 5.29 -79.23
C GLY A 692 -57.07 5.48 -77.82
N LEU A 693 -58.17 6.22 -77.66
CA LEU A 693 -58.86 6.38 -76.37
C LEU A 693 -59.86 5.25 -76.13
N THR A 694 -60.07 4.89 -74.85
CA THR A 694 -61.13 3.95 -74.46
C THR A 694 -62.51 4.60 -74.48
N GLU A 695 -63.54 3.78 -74.71
CA GLU A 695 -64.92 4.27 -74.88
C GLU A 695 -65.47 5.03 -73.67
N ASP A 696 -65.27 4.52 -72.45
CA ASP A 696 -65.79 5.11 -71.21
C ASP A 696 -65.25 6.53 -70.97
N LEU A 697 -63.97 6.75 -71.32
CA LEU A 697 -63.29 8.03 -71.15
C LEU A 697 -63.81 9.10 -72.13
N ALA A 698 -64.27 8.68 -73.31
CA ALA A 698 -64.82 9.60 -74.30
C ALA A 698 -66.20 10.15 -73.91
N GLU A 699 -67.03 9.37 -73.21
CA GLU A 699 -68.38 9.81 -72.78
C GLU A 699 -68.32 10.80 -71.62
N ALA A 700 -67.54 10.51 -70.57
CA ALA A 700 -67.42 11.36 -69.38
C ALA A 700 -66.88 12.78 -69.67
N LEU A 701 -66.18 12.96 -70.81
CA LEU A 701 -65.65 14.26 -71.24
C LEU A 701 -66.71 15.17 -71.89
N ILE A 702 -67.88 14.64 -72.28
CA ILE A 702 -68.93 15.39 -73.02
C ILE A 702 -69.91 16.14 -72.09
N GLU A 703 -70.18 15.65 -70.88
CA GLU A 703 -71.31 16.08 -70.02
C GLU A 703 -71.20 17.51 -69.40
N LYS A 704 -70.03 18.15 -69.45
CA LYS A 704 -69.54 19.11 -68.44
C LYS A 704 -69.74 20.63 -68.77
N SER A 705 -70.91 21.32 -68.62
CA SER A 705 -71.01 22.78 -69.05
C SER A 705 -71.93 23.95 -68.52
N VAL A 706 -73.24 23.92 -68.14
CA VAL A 706 -74.15 25.14 -68.27
C VAL A 706 -75.14 25.51 -67.10
N LYS A 707 -75.37 26.83 -66.77
CA LYS A 707 -76.61 27.49 -66.17
C LYS A 707 -76.55 29.04 -65.96
N ILE A 708 -77.63 29.73 -65.49
CA ILE A 708 -77.90 31.23 -65.49
C ILE A 708 -78.72 31.72 -64.23
N TYR A 709 -78.83 33.05 -63.92
CA TYR A 709 -79.41 33.66 -62.66
C TYR A 709 -80.19 35.03 -62.82
N THR A 710 -80.91 35.53 -61.78
CA THR A 710 -81.60 36.87 -61.62
C THR A 710 -81.58 37.43 -60.14
N LEU A 711 -82.37 38.48 -59.78
CA LEU A 711 -82.37 39.22 -58.47
C LEU A 711 -83.23 38.55 -57.36
N SER A 712 -82.90 38.72 -56.07
CA SER A 712 -83.34 37.79 -54.98
C SER A 712 -84.09 38.36 -53.77
N ILE A 713 -84.67 37.44 -52.99
CA ILE A 713 -85.47 37.65 -51.76
C ILE A 713 -84.64 38.15 -50.55
N SER A 714 -83.35 37.79 -50.47
CA SER A 714 -82.54 37.97 -49.25
C SER A 714 -82.41 39.44 -48.81
N THR A 715 -82.43 40.37 -49.77
CA THR A 715 -82.31 41.82 -49.53
C THR A 715 -83.48 42.38 -48.71
N LEU A 716 -84.70 41.84 -48.87
CA LEU A 716 -85.89 42.34 -48.16
C LEU A 716 -85.89 41.99 -46.67
N LEU A 717 -85.40 40.80 -46.33
CA LEU A 717 -85.40 40.30 -44.94
C LEU A 717 -84.49 41.11 -44.00
N SER A 718 -83.51 41.85 -44.54
CA SER A 718 -82.49 42.55 -43.74
C SER A 718 -82.85 43.98 -43.34
N TYR A 719 -83.95 44.54 -43.85
CA TYR A 719 -84.46 45.83 -43.34
C TYR A 719 -85.35 45.66 -42.09
N ALA A 720 -85.82 44.44 -41.82
CA ALA A 720 -86.65 44.07 -40.67
C ALA A 720 -85.94 44.19 -39.30
N GLU A 721 -84.61 44.31 -39.28
CA GLU A 721 -83.82 44.44 -38.05
C GLU A 721 -83.77 45.86 -37.49
N TYR A 722 -84.18 46.85 -38.29
CA TYR A 722 -83.99 48.27 -37.99
C TYR A 722 -85.28 49.10 -38.07
N VAL A 723 -86.31 48.59 -38.75
CA VAL A 723 -87.62 49.21 -38.91
C VAL A 723 -88.68 48.12 -38.88
N ASP A 724 -89.81 48.37 -38.22
CA ASP A 724 -90.93 47.43 -38.19
C ASP A 724 -91.64 47.40 -39.56
N ILE A 725 -91.68 46.23 -40.20
CA ILE A 725 -92.17 46.04 -41.58
C ILE A 725 -93.41 45.13 -41.51
N PRO A 726 -94.59 45.57 -42.01
CA PRO A 726 -95.79 44.74 -41.98
C PRO A 726 -95.62 43.40 -42.72
N GLU A 727 -95.88 42.29 -42.02
CA GLU A 727 -95.65 40.91 -42.50
C GLU A 727 -96.35 40.60 -43.84
N GLU A 728 -97.57 41.12 -44.03
CA GLU A 728 -98.35 41.04 -45.28
C GLU A 728 -97.66 41.67 -46.50
N PHE A 729 -96.76 42.65 -46.32
CA PHE A 729 -96.03 43.24 -47.44
C PHE A 729 -95.05 42.23 -48.07
N VAL A 730 -94.33 41.49 -47.23
CA VAL A 730 -93.34 40.49 -47.65
C VAL A 730 -94.05 39.31 -48.35
N LYS A 731 -95.12 38.80 -47.73
CA LYS A 731 -95.95 37.69 -48.20
C LYS A 731 -96.33 37.82 -49.69
N ARG A 732 -96.94 38.93 -50.10
CA ARG A 732 -97.38 39.18 -51.49
C ARG A 732 -96.25 39.11 -52.52
N LYS A 733 -95.03 39.50 -52.13
CA LYS A 733 -93.88 39.51 -53.05
C LYS A 733 -93.28 38.12 -53.26
N LEU A 734 -93.43 37.23 -52.27
CA LEU A 734 -93.07 35.81 -52.39
C LEU A 734 -94.04 35.09 -53.34
N GLU A 735 -95.34 35.34 -53.20
CA GLU A 735 -96.39 34.83 -54.11
C GLU A 735 -96.10 35.24 -55.57
N TRP A 736 -95.67 36.48 -55.80
CA TRP A 736 -95.26 36.99 -57.12
C TRP A 736 -93.99 36.34 -57.69
N MET A 737 -93.09 35.82 -56.85
CA MET A 737 -91.93 35.05 -57.30
C MET A 737 -92.25 33.56 -57.52
N GLY A 738 -93.53 33.16 -57.40
CA GLY A 738 -93.96 31.76 -57.52
C GLY A 738 -93.54 30.89 -56.34
N VAL A 739 -93.17 31.48 -55.20
CA VAL A 739 -92.76 30.75 -54.00
C VAL A 739 -93.95 29.92 -53.47
N PRO A 740 -93.80 28.61 -53.23
CA PRO A 740 -94.85 27.74 -52.72
C PRO A 740 -95.52 28.26 -51.43
N LYS A 741 -96.81 27.98 -51.25
CA LYS A 741 -97.61 28.52 -50.13
C LYS A 741 -97.14 28.07 -48.75
N ASP A 742 -96.54 26.89 -48.71
CA ASP A 742 -95.84 26.30 -47.57
C ASP A 742 -94.50 27.00 -47.28
N GLU A 743 -93.70 27.32 -48.30
CA GLU A 743 -92.45 28.10 -48.13
C GLU A 743 -92.70 29.54 -47.65
N ILE A 744 -93.78 30.17 -48.10
CA ILE A 744 -94.16 31.54 -47.68
C ILE A 744 -94.26 31.63 -46.15
N HIS A 745 -94.91 30.66 -45.50
CA HIS A 745 -95.02 30.60 -44.05
C HIS A 745 -93.64 30.55 -43.36
N ILE A 746 -92.69 29.78 -43.91
CA ILE A 746 -91.33 29.65 -43.36
C ILE A 746 -90.58 30.99 -43.42
N ILE A 747 -90.72 31.74 -44.52
CA ILE A 747 -90.04 33.03 -44.68
C ILE A 747 -90.60 34.08 -43.69
N LEU A 748 -91.90 34.02 -43.38
CA LEU A 748 -92.52 34.85 -42.34
C LEU A 748 -92.13 34.39 -40.91
N GLN A 749 -91.88 33.10 -40.68
CA GLN A 749 -91.25 32.64 -39.42
C GLN A 749 -89.82 33.18 -39.25
N VAL A 750 -89.01 33.18 -40.32
CA VAL A 750 -87.65 33.76 -40.29
C VAL A 750 -87.69 35.26 -39.95
N PHE A 751 -88.66 35.99 -40.49
CA PHE A 751 -88.91 37.40 -40.16
C PHE A 751 -89.14 37.60 -38.64
N ARG A 752 -89.99 36.77 -38.02
CA ARG A 752 -90.30 36.83 -36.57
C ARG A 752 -89.16 36.40 -35.65
N ILE A 753 -88.30 35.47 -36.09
CA ILE A 753 -87.20 34.93 -35.27
C ILE A 753 -86.01 35.89 -35.21
N ARG A 754 -85.81 36.72 -36.24
CA ARG A 754 -84.60 37.54 -36.43
C ARG A 754 -84.26 38.47 -35.24
N PRO A 755 -85.21 39.13 -34.55
CA PRO A 755 -84.91 39.98 -33.38
C PRO A 755 -84.37 39.22 -32.15
N LEU A 756 -84.61 37.92 -32.03
CA LEU A 756 -84.18 37.11 -30.87
C LEU A 756 -82.77 36.49 -31.04
N ARG A 757 -82.05 36.86 -32.11
CA ARG A 757 -80.76 36.25 -32.49
C ARG A 757 -79.67 36.39 -31.43
N ASP A 758 -79.56 37.54 -30.80
CA ASP A 758 -78.30 37.94 -30.14
C ASP A 758 -78.11 37.31 -28.75
N GLU A 759 -79.19 37.05 -27.99
CA GLU A 759 -79.10 36.25 -26.76
C GLU A 759 -78.78 34.78 -27.06
N ARG A 760 -79.37 34.24 -28.14
CA ARG A 760 -79.12 32.88 -28.62
C ARG A 760 -77.68 32.69 -29.11
N ALA A 761 -77.03 33.77 -29.60
CA ALA A 761 -75.62 33.75 -29.95
C ALA A 761 -74.68 33.61 -28.74
N LYS A 762 -75.02 34.20 -27.58
CA LYS A 762 -74.23 34.07 -26.35
C LYS A 762 -74.18 32.62 -25.86
N MET A 763 -75.34 31.95 -25.79
CA MET A 763 -75.43 30.57 -25.30
C MET A 763 -74.73 29.55 -26.20
N ILE A 764 -74.60 29.86 -27.49
CA ILE A 764 -73.80 29.07 -28.46
C ILE A 764 -72.30 29.19 -28.18
N ARG A 765 -71.79 30.33 -27.70
CA ARG A 765 -70.35 30.52 -27.45
C ARG A 765 -69.82 29.57 -26.38
N SER A 766 -70.48 29.49 -25.22
CA SER A 766 -70.06 28.60 -24.14
C SER A 766 -70.08 27.10 -24.50
N VAL A 767 -70.85 26.71 -25.52
CA VAL A 767 -70.86 25.33 -26.06
C VAL A 767 -69.65 25.09 -26.98
N ILE A 768 -69.17 26.12 -27.68
CA ILE A 768 -67.95 26.07 -28.52
C ILE A 768 -66.71 25.93 -27.63
N ASP A 769 -66.59 26.78 -26.60
CA ASP A 769 -65.42 26.83 -25.72
C ASP A 769 -65.17 25.45 -25.05
N ALA A 770 -66.24 24.78 -24.58
CA ALA A 770 -66.17 23.45 -23.98
C ALA A 770 -65.70 22.33 -24.93
N TYR A 771 -65.92 22.48 -26.24
CA TYR A 771 -65.42 21.55 -27.24
C TYR A 771 -63.95 21.84 -27.62
N ILE A 772 -63.55 23.12 -27.68
CA ILE A 772 -62.16 23.52 -27.94
C ILE A 772 -61.23 22.92 -26.88
N ASP A 773 -61.55 23.09 -25.60
CA ASP A 773 -60.79 22.54 -24.48
C ASP A 773 -60.86 21.00 -24.36
N GLY A 774 -61.76 20.35 -25.10
CA GLY A 774 -61.85 18.89 -25.21
C GLY A 774 -62.65 18.18 -24.11
N TYR A 775 -63.43 18.90 -23.31
CA TYR A 775 -64.29 18.30 -22.27
C TYR A 775 -65.50 17.55 -22.83
N ILE A 776 -65.92 17.87 -24.07
CA ILE A 776 -66.96 17.15 -24.81
C ILE A 776 -66.43 16.66 -26.17
N THR A 777 -67.01 15.58 -26.69
CA THR A 777 -66.64 15.03 -27.99
C THR A 777 -67.26 15.85 -29.14
N LYS A 778 -66.79 15.63 -30.37
CA LYS A 778 -67.26 16.36 -31.56
C LYS A 778 -68.75 16.10 -31.82
N GLU A 779 -69.20 14.87 -31.58
CA GLU A 779 -70.58 14.43 -31.75
C GLU A 779 -71.51 15.10 -30.74
N LEU A 780 -71.13 15.12 -29.45
CA LEU A 780 -71.90 15.75 -28.38
C LEU A 780 -71.92 17.29 -28.51
N PHE A 781 -70.84 17.89 -28.99
CA PHE A 781 -70.79 19.30 -29.35
C PHE A 781 -71.78 19.65 -30.47
N GLN A 782 -71.76 18.87 -31.56
CA GLN A 782 -72.68 19.04 -32.68
C GLN A 782 -74.15 18.82 -32.27
N GLU A 783 -74.43 17.87 -31.36
CA GLU A 783 -75.75 17.67 -30.78
C GLU A 783 -76.21 18.87 -29.92
N ASN A 784 -75.34 19.45 -29.09
CA ASN A 784 -75.70 20.63 -28.30
C ASN A 784 -75.99 21.86 -29.18
N LEU A 785 -75.20 22.10 -30.24
CA LEU A 785 -75.51 23.17 -31.20
C LEU A 785 -76.82 22.91 -31.98
N LYS A 786 -77.13 21.64 -32.29
CA LYS A 786 -78.41 21.21 -32.89
C LYS A 786 -79.60 21.47 -31.96
N ASN A 787 -79.43 21.24 -30.65
CA ASN A 787 -80.45 21.55 -29.65
C ASN A 787 -80.63 23.07 -29.43
N LEU A 788 -79.58 23.86 -29.61
CA LEU A 788 -79.66 25.33 -29.76
C LEU A 788 -80.20 25.76 -31.15
N GLY A 789 -80.66 24.81 -31.97
CA GLY A 789 -81.39 25.00 -33.22
C GLY A 789 -80.55 25.53 -34.37
N LYS A 790 -79.23 25.34 -34.36
CA LYS A 790 -78.37 25.65 -35.52
C LYS A 790 -78.57 24.61 -36.62
N SER A 791 -78.47 25.05 -37.87
CA SER A 791 -78.54 24.13 -39.01
C SER A 791 -77.30 23.23 -39.09
N PRO A 792 -77.39 22.01 -39.66
CA PRO A 792 -76.23 21.10 -39.77
C PRO A 792 -74.99 21.75 -40.40
N ARG A 793 -75.17 22.68 -41.35
CA ARG A 793 -74.07 23.38 -42.02
C ARG A 793 -73.45 24.50 -41.18
N GLU A 794 -74.24 25.21 -40.37
CA GLU A 794 -73.71 26.14 -39.38
C GLU A 794 -72.97 25.40 -38.26
N ILE A 795 -73.48 24.22 -37.86
CA ILE A 795 -72.82 23.33 -36.91
C ILE A 795 -71.47 22.89 -37.47
N GLU A 796 -71.43 22.46 -38.74
CA GLU A 796 -70.21 22.08 -39.44
C GLU A 796 -69.17 23.21 -39.45
N ILE A 797 -69.56 24.43 -39.86
CA ILE A 797 -68.68 25.62 -39.90
C ILE A 797 -68.22 26.05 -38.50
N LEU A 798 -69.11 26.02 -37.50
CA LEU A 798 -68.72 26.29 -36.10
C LEU A 798 -67.81 25.19 -35.54
N THR A 799 -67.91 23.96 -36.06
CA THR A 799 -66.97 22.88 -35.72
C THR A 799 -65.64 23.04 -36.43
N GLU A 800 -65.59 23.48 -37.68
CA GLU A 800 -64.32 23.82 -38.37
C GLU A 800 -63.61 25.01 -37.70
N PHE A 801 -64.37 26.03 -37.28
CA PHE A 801 -63.83 27.15 -36.50
C PHE A 801 -63.28 26.70 -35.14
N ALA A 802 -64.04 25.87 -34.42
CA ALA A 802 -63.59 25.32 -33.14
C ALA A 802 -62.40 24.35 -33.30
N ASP A 803 -62.39 23.51 -34.34
CA ASP A 803 -61.25 22.65 -34.68
C ASP A 803 -60.01 23.49 -35.04
N PHE A 804 -60.17 24.67 -35.65
CA PHE A 804 -59.07 25.61 -35.89
C PHE A 804 -58.52 26.25 -34.61
N GLU A 805 -59.36 26.79 -33.71
CA GLU A 805 -58.87 27.33 -32.42
C GLU A 805 -58.28 26.21 -31.53
N LYS A 806 -58.87 25.01 -31.57
CA LYS A 806 -58.33 23.78 -30.96
C LYS A 806 -56.98 23.35 -31.57
N SER A 807 -56.76 23.57 -32.87
CA SER A 807 -55.46 23.34 -33.50
C SER A 807 -54.39 24.31 -32.97
N GLN A 808 -54.76 25.56 -32.67
CA GLN A 808 -53.82 26.51 -32.05
C GLN A 808 -53.55 26.16 -30.57
N ALA A 809 -54.56 25.72 -29.81
CA ALA A 809 -54.36 25.23 -28.46
C ALA A 809 -53.39 24.03 -28.43
N ASN A 810 -53.57 23.07 -29.36
CA ASN A 810 -52.66 21.94 -29.53
C ASN A 810 -51.25 22.36 -29.99
N ALA A 811 -51.13 23.32 -30.91
CA ALA A 811 -49.83 23.86 -31.33
C ALA A 811 -49.08 24.52 -30.17
N LYS A 812 -49.78 25.24 -29.29
CA LYS A 812 -49.23 25.86 -28.08
C LYS A 812 -48.67 24.82 -27.10
N LEU A 813 -49.41 23.73 -26.87
CA LEU A 813 -48.94 22.59 -26.05
C LEU A 813 -47.74 21.86 -26.71
N ALA A 814 -47.71 21.75 -28.03
CA ALA A 814 -46.57 21.18 -28.76
C ALA A 814 -45.32 22.07 -28.64
N ILE A 815 -45.47 23.40 -28.73
CA ILE A 815 -44.39 24.39 -28.50
C ILE A 815 -43.80 24.23 -27.09
N ASP A 816 -44.64 24.15 -26.06
CA ASP A 816 -44.19 23.95 -24.68
C ASP A 816 -43.50 22.58 -24.49
N ALA A 817 -43.95 21.53 -25.19
CA ALA A 817 -43.28 20.22 -25.19
C ALA A 817 -41.89 20.27 -25.87
N ILE A 818 -41.75 21.02 -26.97
CA ILE A 818 -40.47 21.21 -27.68
C ILE A 818 -39.49 22.03 -26.82
N LEU A 819 -39.95 23.14 -26.21
CA LEU A 819 -39.13 23.94 -25.29
C LEU A 819 -38.72 23.14 -24.04
N ASN A 820 -39.60 22.27 -23.51
CA ASN A 820 -39.23 21.36 -22.43
C ASN A 820 -38.27 20.24 -22.87
N ARG A 821 -38.30 19.79 -24.13
CA ARG A 821 -37.28 18.88 -24.69
C ARG A 821 -35.93 19.56 -24.81
N LEU A 822 -35.87 20.81 -25.28
CA LEU A 822 -34.66 21.63 -25.30
C LEU A 822 -34.10 21.83 -23.88
N ARG A 823 -34.95 22.23 -22.92
CA ARG A 823 -34.58 22.43 -21.51
C ARG A 823 -34.02 21.16 -20.82
N ARG A 824 -34.36 19.98 -21.34
CA ARG A 824 -33.87 18.66 -20.87
C ARG A 824 -32.74 18.08 -21.74
N GLY A 825 -32.28 18.79 -22.77
CA GLY A 825 -31.21 18.34 -23.67
C GLY A 825 -31.61 17.25 -24.68
N ALA A 826 -32.91 16.97 -24.84
CA ALA A 826 -33.43 15.93 -25.74
C ALA A 826 -33.52 16.35 -27.22
N ILE A 827 -33.22 17.62 -27.52
CA ILE A 827 -32.98 18.20 -28.84
C ILE A 827 -31.95 19.33 -28.71
N THR A 828 -31.18 19.61 -29.75
CA THR A 828 -30.23 20.73 -29.78
C THR A 828 -30.95 22.07 -29.99
N LEU A 829 -30.26 23.19 -29.74
CA LEU A 829 -30.80 24.55 -29.89
C LEU A 829 -31.25 24.80 -31.36
N GLU A 830 -30.47 24.34 -32.33
CA GLU A 830 -30.80 24.40 -33.77
C GLU A 830 -31.93 23.44 -34.19
N GLN A 831 -32.08 22.30 -33.52
CA GLN A 831 -33.23 21.42 -33.71
C GLN A 831 -34.50 22.04 -33.12
N ALA A 832 -34.40 22.68 -31.95
CA ALA A 832 -35.50 23.40 -31.33
C ALA A 832 -35.96 24.59 -32.19
N LYS A 833 -35.04 25.42 -32.72
CA LYS A 833 -35.40 26.46 -33.71
C LYS A 833 -36.14 25.86 -34.92
N ARG A 834 -35.67 24.72 -35.46
CA ARG A 834 -36.32 24.03 -36.60
C ARG A 834 -37.65 23.34 -36.27
N GLU A 835 -37.87 22.86 -35.05
CA GLU A 835 -39.15 22.30 -34.64
C GLU A 835 -40.16 23.39 -34.25
N LEU A 836 -39.73 24.48 -33.61
CA LEU A 836 -40.57 25.63 -33.28
C LEU A 836 -41.02 26.41 -34.52
N LYS A 837 -40.17 26.54 -35.55
CA LYS A 837 -40.53 27.11 -36.88
C LYS A 837 -41.68 26.39 -37.60
N LYS A 838 -42.11 25.20 -37.13
CA LYS A 838 -43.30 24.50 -37.66
C LYS A 838 -44.61 25.01 -37.06
N TYR A 839 -44.55 25.77 -35.96
CA TYR A 839 -45.69 26.22 -35.17
C TYR A 839 -45.69 27.72 -34.85
N VAL A 840 -44.52 28.39 -34.94
CA VAL A 840 -44.33 29.84 -34.76
C VAL A 840 -43.62 30.41 -35.98
N VAL A 841 -44.11 31.53 -36.51
CA VAL A 841 -43.62 32.15 -37.76
C VAL A 841 -42.65 33.32 -37.50
N ASP A 842 -42.75 33.97 -36.34
CA ASP A 842 -41.88 35.07 -35.92
C ASP A 842 -40.57 34.54 -35.30
N GLU A 843 -39.43 34.83 -35.94
CA GLU A 843 -38.11 34.39 -35.48
C GLU A 843 -37.62 35.12 -34.22
N ALA A 844 -37.97 36.40 -34.05
CA ALA A 844 -37.55 37.17 -32.87
C ALA A 844 -38.25 36.65 -31.60
N LEU A 845 -39.52 36.22 -31.74
CA LEU A 845 -40.25 35.58 -30.66
C LEU A 845 -39.67 34.19 -30.32
N ILE A 846 -39.24 33.40 -31.32
CA ILE A 846 -38.59 32.09 -31.09
C ILE A 846 -37.31 32.25 -30.26
N ASP A 847 -36.47 33.24 -30.57
CA ASP A 847 -35.21 33.43 -29.86
C ASP A 847 -35.41 33.89 -28.42
N ALA A 848 -36.35 34.83 -28.17
CA ALA A 848 -36.74 35.22 -26.82
C ALA A 848 -37.36 34.06 -26.00
N MET A 849 -38.12 33.16 -26.65
CA MET A 849 -38.66 31.97 -26.00
C MET A 849 -37.58 30.93 -25.67
N ILE A 850 -36.54 30.81 -26.50
CA ILE A 850 -35.39 29.94 -26.22
C ILE A 850 -34.54 30.49 -25.07
N GLU A 851 -34.18 31.78 -25.12
CA GLU A 851 -33.27 32.40 -24.16
C GLU A 851 -33.81 32.33 -22.72
N LYS A 852 -35.14 32.50 -22.56
CA LYS A 852 -35.87 32.32 -21.28
C LYS A 852 -35.71 30.92 -20.65
N TYR A 853 -35.34 29.89 -21.41
CA TYR A 853 -35.22 28.51 -20.95
C TYR A 853 -33.79 27.92 -21.00
N VAL A 854 -32.79 28.69 -21.43
CA VAL A 854 -31.36 28.31 -21.47
C VAL A 854 -30.67 28.60 -20.11
N ARG A 855 -29.57 27.88 -19.80
CA ARG A 855 -28.76 28.06 -18.58
C ARG A 855 -27.49 28.88 -18.84
N THR A 856 -27.19 29.82 -17.95
CA THR A 856 -25.92 30.55 -17.88
C THR A 856 -24.88 29.82 -17.00
N SER A 857 -23.59 30.17 -17.13
CA SER A 857 -22.48 29.58 -16.33
C SER A 857 -21.22 30.45 -16.32
N VAL A 858 -20.81 30.94 -15.14
CA VAL A 858 -19.59 31.77 -14.93
C VAL A 858 -18.86 31.31 -13.65
N TRP A 859 -17.55 31.54 -13.53
CA TRP A 859 -16.70 31.00 -12.44
C TRP A 859 -16.46 32.06 -11.35
N SER A 860 -16.58 31.66 -10.07
CA SER A 860 -16.46 32.49 -8.86
C SER A 860 -15.00 32.83 -8.46
N PRO A 861 -14.76 33.76 -7.52
CA PRO A 861 -13.42 34.06 -6.99
C PRO A 861 -12.69 32.84 -6.41
N ASP A 862 -13.38 31.98 -5.65
CA ASP A 862 -12.80 30.75 -5.07
C ASP A 862 -12.29 29.79 -6.14
N LYS A 863 -13.00 29.72 -7.28
CA LYS A 863 -12.60 28.93 -8.44
C LYS A 863 -11.35 29.50 -9.12
N LEU A 864 -11.04 30.78 -8.93
CA LEU A 864 -9.80 31.40 -9.39
C LEU A 864 -8.65 31.14 -8.42
N VAL A 865 -8.88 31.17 -7.11
CA VAL A 865 -7.86 30.72 -6.12
C VAL A 865 -7.47 29.26 -6.37
N SER A 866 -8.45 28.38 -6.57
CA SER A 866 -8.21 26.97 -6.93
C SER A 866 -7.53 26.78 -8.30
N MET A 867 -7.58 27.77 -9.21
CA MET A 867 -6.80 27.75 -10.45
C MET A 867 -5.35 28.22 -10.25
N ALA A 868 -5.08 29.08 -9.26
CA ALA A 868 -3.78 29.72 -9.06
C ALA A 868 -2.66 28.73 -8.67
N GLU A 869 -3.04 27.58 -8.10
CA GLU A 869 -2.16 26.41 -7.88
C GLU A 869 -1.53 25.87 -9.18
N TYR A 870 -2.21 26.00 -10.33
CA TYR A 870 -1.85 25.35 -11.60
C TYR A 870 -1.51 26.31 -12.73
N VAL A 871 -1.82 27.60 -12.57
CA VAL A 871 -1.61 28.64 -13.58
C VAL A 871 -1.32 29.96 -12.86
N PRO A 872 -0.27 30.72 -13.21
CA PRO A 872 -0.05 32.04 -12.61
C PRO A 872 -1.25 32.96 -12.89
N ILE A 873 -1.94 33.35 -11.82
CA ILE A 873 -3.07 34.28 -11.85
C ILE A 873 -2.64 35.60 -11.24
N ASP A 874 -2.90 36.68 -11.98
CA ASP A 874 -2.72 38.04 -11.50
C ASP A 874 -3.61 38.32 -10.27
N LEU A 875 -2.95 38.69 -9.16
CA LEU A 875 -3.57 38.90 -7.87
C LEU A 875 -4.40 40.21 -7.83
N GLU A 876 -4.09 41.20 -8.67
CA GLU A 876 -4.95 42.38 -8.88
C GLU A 876 -6.28 41.97 -9.53
N LYS A 877 -6.20 41.09 -10.53
CA LYS A 877 -7.36 40.55 -11.26
C LYS A 877 -8.20 39.60 -10.42
N LEU A 878 -7.61 38.96 -9.40
CA LEU A 878 -8.32 38.20 -8.39
C LEU A 878 -9.14 39.11 -7.46
N LYS A 879 -8.53 40.17 -6.89
CA LYS A 879 -9.21 41.15 -6.04
C LYS A 879 -10.40 41.81 -6.73
N LYS A 880 -10.17 42.39 -7.91
CA LYS A 880 -11.21 43.02 -8.75
C LYS A 880 -12.37 42.07 -9.08
N LYS A 881 -12.12 40.75 -9.13
CA LYS A 881 -13.17 39.76 -9.36
C LYS A 881 -13.92 39.36 -8.08
N ALA A 882 -13.30 39.42 -6.91
CA ALA A 882 -14.00 39.30 -5.63
C ALA A 882 -14.88 40.53 -5.35
N GLU A 883 -14.36 41.73 -5.64
CA GLU A 883 -15.11 43.00 -5.61
C GLU A 883 -16.34 42.96 -6.54
N MET A 884 -16.19 42.48 -7.79
CA MET A 884 -17.31 42.28 -8.73
C MET A 884 -18.39 41.29 -8.25
N PHE A 885 -18.09 40.42 -7.27
CA PHE A 885 -19.08 39.52 -6.65
C PHE A 885 -19.57 40.03 -5.28
N GLY A 886 -19.09 41.19 -4.81
CA GLY A 886 -19.55 41.83 -3.57
C GLY A 886 -18.92 41.32 -2.27
N TYR A 887 -17.70 40.76 -2.32
CA TYR A 887 -16.99 40.28 -1.13
C TYR A 887 -16.44 41.45 -0.26
N PRO A 888 -16.35 41.32 1.08
CA PRO A 888 -15.84 42.37 1.97
C PRO A 888 -14.38 42.80 1.70
N GLU A 889 -14.09 44.09 1.84
CA GLU A 889 -12.80 44.68 1.43
C GLU A 889 -11.62 44.27 2.36
N ASP A 890 -11.90 43.84 3.58
CA ASP A 890 -10.95 43.25 4.52
C ASP A 890 -10.64 41.79 4.19
N GLU A 891 -11.66 40.97 3.87
CA GLU A 891 -11.46 39.62 3.35
C GLU A 891 -10.64 39.62 2.04
N VAL A 892 -10.98 40.52 1.10
CA VAL A 892 -10.30 40.66 -0.21
C VAL A 892 -8.79 40.97 -0.06
N LYS A 893 -8.36 41.59 1.04
CA LYS A 893 -6.94 41.85 1.33
C LYS A 893 -6.15 40.58 1.69
N LEU A 894 -6.81 39.52 2.18
CA LEU A 894 -6.17 38.26 2.56
C LEU A 894 -5.98 37.28 1.38
N TYR A 895 -6.75 37.42 0.30
CA TYR A 895 -6.67 36.54 -0.88
C TYR A 895 -5.25 36.37 -1.48
N PRO A 896 -4.40 37.42 -1.59
CA PRO A 896 -3.00 37.28 -2.02
C PRO A 896 -2.18 36.36 -1.11
N ALA A 897 -2.22 36.58 0.21
CA ALA A 897 -1.49 35.78 1.19
C ALA A 897 -1.99 34.32 1.20
N TYR A 898 -3.31 34.12 1.20
CA TYR A 898 -3.92 32.79 1.15
C TYR A 898 -3.55 32.03 -0.13
N THR A 899 -3.56 32.69 -1.29
CA THR A 899 -3.16 32.08 -2.58
C THR A 899 -1.70 31.67 -2.56
N LEU A 900 -0.81 32.52 -2.05
CA LEU A 900 0.63 32.26 -2.00
C LEU A 900 0.97 31.15 -0.99
N ALA A 901 0.32 31.13 0.17
CA ALA A 901 0.38 30.03 1.15
C ALA A 901 -0.07 28.69 0.54
N ARG A 902 -1.21 28.71 -0.15
CA ARG A 902 -1.83 27.53 -0.77
C ARG A 902 -0.96 26.93 -1.88
N ASN A 903 -0.27 27.77 -2.66
CA ASN A 903 0.65 27.33 -3.70
C ASN A 903 1.96 26.74 -3.15
N LEU A 904 2.51 27.30 -2.07
CA LEU A 904 3.84 26.91 -1.54
C LEU A 904 3.83 25.81 -0.48
N ASN A 905 2.65 25.46 0.06
CA ASN A 905 2.44 24.47 1.12
C ASN A 905 3.24 23.16 0.93
N GLU A 906 3.14 22.51 -0.24
CA GLU A 906 3.80 21.22 -0.45
C GLU A 906 5.33 21.34 -0.44
N GLU A 907 5.88 22.38 -1.09
CA GLU A 907 7.33 22.56 -1.18
C GLU A 907 7.94 23.04 0.16
N ILE A 908 7.22 23.89 0.90
CA ILE A 908 7.53 24.21 2.30
C ILE A 908 7.56 22.91 3.13
N GLY A 909 6.55 22.05 3.01
CA GLY A 909 6.50 20.76 3.71
C GLY A 909 7.66 19.81 3.37
N ARG A 910 8.16 19.84 2.12
CA ARG A 910 9.35 19.09 1.68
C ARG A 910 10.64 19.66 2.29
N ILE A 911 10.88 20.97 2.17
CA ILE A 911 12.06 21.64 2.75
C ILE A 911 12.14 21.40 4.26
N ILE A 912 11.01 21.52 4.96
CA ILE A 912 10.89 21.25 6.40
C ILE A 912 11.18 19.78 6.74
N THR A 913 10.84 18.84 5.84
CA THR A 913 11.16 17.42 6.02
C THR A 913 12.66 17.14 5.91
N GLU A 914 13.35 17.79 4.96
CA GLU A 914 14.80 17.69 4.83
C GLU A 914 15.54 18.36 5.99
N LEU A 915 15.12 19.55 6.44
CA LEU A 915 15.67 20.18 7.66
C LEU A 915 15.53 19.26 8.89
N VAL A 916 14.41 18.53 9.01
CA VAL A 916 14.23 17.52 10.06
C VAL A 916 15.19 16.33 9.90
N TYR A 917 15.51 15.88 8.67
CA TYR A 917 16.52 14.84 8.48
C TYR A 917 17.93 15.32 8.82
N LEU A 918 18.32 16.53 8.42
CA LEU A 918 19.61 17.13 8.78
C LEU A 918 19.80 17.20 10.31
N TYR A 919 18.75 17.56 11.04
CA TYR A 919 18.78 17.54 12.51
C TYR A 919 18.88 16.12 13.09
N VAL A 920 18.15 15.15 12.52
CA VAL A 920 18.14 13.75 12.98
C VAL A 920 19.50 13.07 12.79
N TYR A 921 20.22 13.38 11.71
CA TYR A 921 21.55 12.84 11.40
C TYR A 921 22.71 13.72 11.94
N ASP A 922 22.45 14.56 12.96
CA ASP A 922 23.46 15.39 13.64
C ASP A 922 24.24 16.37 12.72
N VAL A 923 23.65 16.75 11.56
CA VAL A 923 24.23 17.73 10.63
C VAL A 923 23.93 19.18 11.05
N ILE A 924 22.80 19.41 11.72
CA ILE A 924 22.43 20.71 12.33
C ILE A 924 21.88 20.51 13.75
N ASP A 925 22.01 21.54 14.60
CA ASP A 925 21.45 21.58 15.95
C ASP A 925 19.97 22.06 15.98
N GLU A 926 19.38 22.10 17.18
CA GLU A 926 17.98 22.52 17.34
C GLU A 926 17.78 24.03 17.10
N GLU A 927 18.75 24.87 17.45
CA GLU A 927 18.63 26.32 17.29
C GLU A 927 18.66 26.70 15.80
N THR A 928 19.57 26.08 15.05
CA THR A 928 19.65 26.15 13.59
C THR A 928 18.38 25.61 12.95
N LEU A 929 17.88 24.44 13.36
CA LEU A 929 16.61 23.90 12.86
C LEU A 929 15.45 24.89 13.07
N ARG A 930 15.32 25.47 14.27
CA ARG A 930 14.27 26.45 14.60
C ARG A 930 14.36 27.70 13.72
N LYS A 931 15.57 28.19 13.50
CA LYS A 931 15.88 29.38 12.70
C LYS A 931 15.60 29.19 11.21
N GLU A 932 15.97 28.05 10.63
CA GLU A 932 15.69 27.78 9.22
C GLU A 932 14.19 27.50 8.98
N ILE A 933 13.48 26.90 9.95
CA ILE A 933 12.00 26.83 9.90
C ILE A 933 11.37 28.23 9.90
N ASP A 934 11.88 29.18 10.69
CA ASP A 934 11.40 30.57 10.69
C ASP A 934 11.62 31.27 9.34
N LYS A 935 12.78 31.10 8.70
CA LYS A 935 13.01 31.64 7.34
C LYS A 935 12.00 31.10 6.34
N VAL A 936 11.80 29.77 6.31
CA VAL A 936 10.95 29.11 5.31
C VAL A 936 9.48 29.53 5.46
N ARG A 937 8.94 29.60 6.68
CA ARG A 937 7.53 30.00 6.92
C ARG A 937 7.27 31.51 6.76
N THR A 938 8.32 32.34 6.75
CA THR A 938 8.24 33.80 6.55
C THR A 938 8.76 34.27 5.19
N LEU A 939 9.31 33.35 4.37
CA LEU A 939 10.04 33.63 3.13
C LEU A 939 11.08 34.76 3.33
N ASP A 940 11.96 34.58 4.31
CA ASP A 940 12.95 35.58 4.77
C ASP A 940 12.34 36.97 5.07
N GLY A 941 11.09 36.99 5.55
CA GLY A 941 10.34 38.19 5.92
C GLY A 941 9.56 38.84 4.78
N GLU A 942 9.70 38.38 3.53
CA GLU A 942 8.97 38.91 2.36
C GLU A 942 7.45 38.94 2.57
N ILE A 943 6.91 37.97 3.30
CA ILE A 943 5.46 37.75 3.45
C ILE A 943 4.71 38.92 4.10
N LYS A 944 5.39 39.78 4.88
CA LYS A 944 4.75 40.95 5.50
C LYS A 944 4.20 41.95 4.47
N LYS A 945 4.69 41.95 3.22
CA LYS A 945 4.11 42.75 2.12
C LYS A 945 2.70 42.31 1.69
N TYR A 946 2.23 41.14 2.16
CA TYR A 946 0.87 40.63 1.95
C TYR A 946 -0.01 40.69 3.21
N GLY A 947 0.45 41.33 4.29
CA GLY A 947 -0.38 41.62 5.48
C GLY A 947 -0.52 40.48 6.49
N VAL A 948 0.33 39.45 6.44
CA VAL A 948 0.41 38.38 7.46
C VAL A 948 1.86 38.20 7.93
N ASP A 949 2.07 37.60 9.10
CA ASP A 949 3.43 37.40 9.66
C ASP A 949 4.10 36.09 9.23
N TRP A 950 3.34 35.06 8.86
CA TRP A 950 3.80 33.75 8.40
C TRP A 950 2.80 33.14 7.40
N ILE A 951 3.23 32.13 6.64
CA ILE A 951 2.35 31.25 5.85
C ILE A 951 2.55 29.79 6.21
N VAL A 952 1.50 28.99 6.02
CA VAL A 952 1.45 27.53 6.14
C VAL A 952 1.68 27.02 7.58
N ILE A 953 2.81 27.34 8.20
CA ILE A 953 3.27 26.82 9.50
C ILE A 953 3.19 27.93 10.55
N ASP A 954 2.28 27.77 11.52
CA ASP A 954 2.19 28.66 12.69
C ASP A 954 3.24 28.31 13.77
N ASP A 955 3.24 29.07 14.87
CA ASP A 955 4.19 28.85 15.98
C ASP A 955 3.95 27.52 16.71
N ILE A 956 2.72 26.99 16.72
CA ILE A 956 2.35 25.74 17.38
C ILE A 956 2.80 24.55 16.51
N GLU A 957 2.54 24.58 15.21
CA GLU A 957 2.99 23.56 14.27
C GLU A 957 4.52 23.51 14.19
N LYS A 958 5.20 24.67 14.25
CA LYS A 958 6.67 24.74 14.40
C LYS A 958 7.15 23.95 15.62
N GLU A 959 6.57 24.14 16.80
CA GLU A 959 6.96 23.36 17.99
C GLU A 959 6.62 21.87 17.85
N LEU A 960 5.51 21.52 17.20
CA LEU A 960 5.16 20.12 16.91
C LEU A 960 6.13 19.47 15.92
N ILE A 961 6.61 20.20 14.91
CA ILE A 961 7.64 19.75 13.95
C ILE A 961 8.96 19.49 14.69
N VAL A 962 9.42 20.43 15.53
CA VAL A 962 10.66 20.26 16.31
C VAL A 962 10.53 19.11 17.32
N LYS A 963 9.39 18.97 17.99
CA LYS A 963 9.12 17.84 18.90
C LYS A 963 9.09 16.50 18.16
N ARG A 964 8.53 16.46 16.94
CA ARG A 964 8.57 15.30 16.04
C ARG A 964 10.00 14.97 15.59
N ALA A 965 10.83 15.98 15.35
CA ALA A 965 12.25 15.81 15.02
C ALA A 965 13.03 15.16 16.18
N LYS A 966 12.82 15.62 17.43
CA LYS A 966 13.41 15.00 18.63
C LYS A 966 13.05 13.53 18.77
N PHE A 967 11.78 13.16 18.58
CA PHE A 967 11.35 11.76 18.63
C PHE A 967 11.89 10.90 17.48
N ARG A 968 12.22 11.48 16.33
CA ARG A 968 12.96 10.77 15.26
C ARG A 968 14.43 10.59 15.63
N LYS A 969 15.08 11.62 16.17
CA LYS A 969 16.50 11.59 16.57
C LYS A 969 16.75 10.53 17.65
N LEU A 970 15.94 10.52 18.71
CA LEU A 970 15.95 9.50 19.76
C LEU A 970 15.71 8.07 19.24
N ARG A 971 15.05 7.90 18.08
CA ARG A 971 14.80 6.59 17.47
C ARG A 971 16.00 6.10 16.67
N GLU A 972 16.70 6.98 15.96
CA GLU A 972 17.91 6.60 15.21
C GLU A 972 19.10 6.40 16.16
N GLN A 973 19.23 7.26 17.18
CA GLN A 973 20.20 7.11 18.28
C GLN A 973 19.94 5.87 19.19
N ALA A 974 18.84 5.14 18.98
CA ALA A 974 18.54 3.86 19.62
C ALA A 974 18.76 2.65 18.69
N LYS A 975 19.28 2.86 17.48
CA LYS A 975 19.76 1.81 16.54
C LYS A 975 21.28 1.75 16.41
N SER A 976 21.96 2.85 16.77
CA SER A 976 23.41 3.01 16.89
C SER A 976 23.91 2.53 18.25
#